data_AF-A0A7Y4X166-F1
#
_entry.id   AF-A0A7Y4X166-F1
#
_cell.length_a   1.000
_cell.length_b   1.000
_cell.length_c   1.000
_cell.angle_alpha   90.00
_cell.angle_beta   90.00
_cell.angle_gamma   90.00
#
_symmetry.space_group_name_H-M   'P 1'
#
loop_
_entity.id
_entity.type
_entity.pdbx_description
1 polymer ?
#
loop_
_entity_poly.entity_id
_entity_poly.type
_entity_poly.pdbx_seq_one_letter_code
_entity_poly.pdbx_strand_id
1 'polypeptide(L)'
;MPRSKSEAIERAKTILAGQDAAPQEVLGLVKTKLKKERAFGLARKLLDHYASDQRVTADARVRLEVAQQRALCTYKDADLPAEEKLETALRILREDADLDRSLDRETLGLAGAIFKRRWELTSQERDLEVSLAYYERGYTDGTTEDYGYTGINAAFVLDLLAAQESVAVGISVKTADASNARRELARKIRRELVARLPSLPDDKGNEWLNKEWWFLVTLGEAYFGLDECDAARLWLQKAKALPDVPDWEVESTARQLATLLLLKRRSGIGDTDKAEKVLREFLGSDNALTSVIRGKIGVALSGGGFRASLFHIGVLAKLAELDLLRSVEFLSCVSGGSIIGAYYYLEVRHLLRTKTDAEITRQDYIDIVKRIERDFLEGVQQNIRTRILAEWTASLKMIFVPEYSRTKRAGELYESEIYSRVQDGENMTTRWFNALTLVPKGEPQNFAPKDHNWRRGNKVPILILNATTLNTGHNWQFTATWMGEPPGTLDTKVDANYRLRRLYYDEAPFGNTPIRLGDAVAASACVPGIFEPLSLTRLYERDTDRGKIEPIVRLVDGGVQDNQGISALLDQGCNVLLVSDASGQMSADDFPGTGLLNVPLRANSILQARVREAQYREISARRRSGLLKGMMFIHLKQDLEIDLVDWIDCQDPSRRKQARPLTSYGVQRKIQQSITALRTDLDSFSDAEGYALMCDGYLMTEHALKSAALPLGFALNASAREQWKFLEVEELMRQPPEGNPLLRQLEEGDKLFFKIWALSSRLRGIGALVAIGLVCALGSLIYWSWTKELFVLSVGKLVLLLGATLLSLFGLGWVSKVANYRKTLDQILIGIGLAGLGAFLAKLHLHIFDQLFLKQGKVEPLIRGTEAKR
;
A
#
# COMPACT_ATOMS: atom_id res chain seq x y z
N MET A 1 -21.41 3.46 -5.65
CA MET A 1 -22.41 4.54 -5.89
C MET A 1 -21.89 5.84 -5.30
N PRO A 2 -22.17 7.01 -5.90
CA PRO A 2 -21.92 8.30 -5.26
C PRO A 2 -22.74 8.39 -3.96
N ARG A 3 -22.17 8.95 -2.89
CA ARG A 3 -22.92 9.13 -1.62
C ARG A 3 -24.10 10.10 -1.78
N SER A 4 -24.09 10.91 -2.85
CA SER A 4 -25.06 11.96 -3.16
C SER A 4 -26.46 11.51 -3.62
N LYS A 5 -26.78 10.20 -3.63
CA LYS A 5 -28.11 9.69 -4.05
C LYS A 5 -28.94 9.02 -2.94
N SER A 6 -28.46 9.00 -1.70
CA SER A 6 -29.22 8.42 -0.59
C SER A 6 -30.11 9.45 0.09
N GLU A 7 -31.42 9.21 0.12
CA GLU A 7 -32.39 10.03 0.84
C GLU A 7 -32.06 10.12 2.34
N ALA A 8 -31.54 9.04 2.94
CA ALA A 8 -31.16 9.02 4.35
C ALA A 8 -29.93 9.90 4.62
N ILE A 9 -28.93 9.87 3.73
CA ILE A 9 -27.75 10.75 3.81
C ILE A 9 -28.16 12.20 3.65
N GLU A 10 -29.02 12.52 2.68
CA GLU A 10 -29.50 13.89 2.48
C GLU A 10 -30.34 14.38 3.66
N ARG A 11 -31.27 13.57 4.20
CA ARG A 11 -32.01 13.93 5.43
C ARG A 11 -31.08 14.18 6.61
N ALA A 12 -30.06 13.35 6.81
CA ALA A 12 -29.08 13.56 7.87
C ALA A 12 -28.27 14.86 7.68
N LYS A 13 -27.92 15.22 6.43
CA LYS A 13 -27.27 16.51 6.12
C LYS A 13 -28.18 17.70 6.40
N THR A 14 -29.47 17.62 6.07
CA THR A 14 -30.38 18.75 6.33
C THR A 14 -30.65 18.95 7.82
N ILE A 15 -30.71 17.88 8.61
CA ILE A 15 -30.78 17.97 10.07
C ILE A 15 -29.51 18.65 10.62
N LEU A 16 -28.31 18.23 10.18
CA LEU A 16 -27.05 18.88 10.57
C LEU A 16 -26.94 20.34 10.10
N ALA A 17 -27.65 20.72 9.04
CA ALA A 17 -27.75 22.10 8.57
C ALA A 17 -28.77 22.94 9.36
N GLY A 18 -29.41 22.39 10.39
CA GLY A 18 -30.28 23.12 11.32
C GLY A 18 -31.78 22.86 11.16
N GLN A 19 -32.20 21.86 10.38
CA GLN A 19 -33.60 21.41 10.40
C GLN A 19 -33.89 20.60 11.68
N ASP A 20 -34.98 20.93 12.39
CA ASP A 20 -35.40 20.18 13.58
C ASP A 20 -35.86 18.75 13.23
N ALA A 21 -35.58 17.82 14.13
CA ALA A 21 -36.02 16.43 14.10
C ALA A 21 -36.20 15.91 15.53
N ALA A 22 -37.13 14.98 15.75
CA ALA A 22 -37.30 14.38 17.07
C ALA A 22 -36.14 13.40 17.37
N PRO A 23 -35.70 13.23 18.64
CA PRO A 23 -34.65 12.26 18.98
C PRO A 23 -34.93 10.83 18.50
N GLN A 24 -36.19 10.40 18.53
CA GLN A 24 -36.60 9.08 18.03
C GLN A 24 -36.51 8.98 16.50
N GLU A 25 -36.75 10.07 15.76
CA GLU A 25 -36.53 10.12 14.32
C GLU A 25 -35.05 9.97 14.02
N VAL A 26 -34.18 10.69 14.75
CA VAL A 26 -32.72 10.63 14.61
C VAL A 26 -32.20 9.22 14.91
N LEU A 27 -32.60 8.63 16.04
CA LEU A 27 -32.24 7.26 16.39
C LEU A 27 -32.75 6.26 15.34
N GLY A 28 -33.97 6.42 14.85
CA GLY A 28 -34.55 5.60 13.78
C GLY A 28 -33.73 5.69 12.50
N LEU A 29 -33.37 6.91 12.06
CA LEU A 29 -32.56 7.17 10.88
C LEU A 29 -31.17 6.53 11.00
N VAL A 30 -30.52 6.66 12.16
CA VAL A 30 -29.21 6.04 12.43
C VAL A 30 -29.30 4.53 12.41
N LYS A 31 -30.22 3.95 13.21
CA LYS A 31 -30.32 2.50 13.43
C LYS A 31 -30.75 1.75 12.17
N THR A 32 -31.67 2.31 11.41
CA THR A 32 -32.34 1.58 10.32
C THR A 32 -31.85 1.94 8.92
N LYS A 33 -31.23 3.11 8.71
CA LYS A 33 -30.78 3.58 7.39
C LYS A 33 -29.27 3.82 7.33
N LEU A 34 -28.76 4.80 8.09
CA LEU A 34 -27.36 5.24 7.96
C LEU A 34 -26.34 4.12 8.27
N LYS A 35 -26.60 3.30 9.30
CA LYS A 35 -25.75 2.13 9.61
C LYS A 35 -25.78 1.08 8.50
N LYS A 36 -26.93 0.84 7.87
CA LYS A 36 -27.05 -0.10 6.74
C LYS A 36 -26.24 0.38 5.53
N GLU A 37 -26.16 1.68 5.33
CA GLU A 37 -25.37 2.32 4.28
C GLU A 37 -23.89 2.57 4.67
N ARG A 38 -23.43 2.05 5.81
CA ARG A 38 -22.08 2.26 6.37
C ARG A 38 -21.70 3.75 6.55
N ALA A 39 -22.69 4.64 6.70
CA ALA A 39 -22.51 6.08 6.90
C ALA A 39 -22.24 6.44 8.38
N PHE A 40 -21.33 5.71 9.04
CA PHE A 40 -21.07 5.83 10.48
C PHE A 40 -20.59 7.22 10.90
N GLY A 41 -19.76 7.89 10.10
CA GLY A 41 -19.29 9.24 10.41
C GLY A 41 -20.39 10.30 10.37
N LEU A 42 -21.38 10.14 9.47
CA LEU A 42 -22.55 11.01 9.42
C LEU A 42 -23.49 10.72 10.59
N ALA A 43 -23.73 9.45 10.89
CA ALA A 43 -24.52 9.01 12.04
C ALA A 43 -23.92 9.52 13.37
N ARG A 44 -22.60 9.43 13.53
CA ARG A 44 -21.89 9.98 14.70
C ARG A 44 -22.13 11.47 14.85
N LYS A 45 -21.87 12.27 13.81
CA LYS A 45 -22.08 13.73 13.85
C LYS A 45 -23.51 14.10 14.22
N LEU A 46 -24.49 13.35 13.70
CA LEU A 46 -25.90 13.55 14.01
C LEU A 46 -26.19 13.26 15.49
N LEU A 47 -25.65 12.17 16.04
CA LEU A 47 -25.79 11.83 17.46
C LEU A 47 -25.02 12.80 18.37
N ASP A 48 -23.84 13.28 17.96
CA ASP A 48 -23.07 14.32 18.66
C ASP A 48 -23.89 15.62 18.75
N HIS A 49 -24.61 15.99 17.68
CA HIS A 49 -25.49 17.16 17.65
C HIS A 49 -26.68 17.04 18.61
N TYR A 50 -27.26 15.84 18.74
CA TYR A 50 -28.44 15.59 19.58
C TYR A 50 -28.12 15.19 21.02
N ALA A 51 -26.86 14.86 21.34
CA ALA A 51 -26.47 14.39 22.66
C ALA A 51 -26.82 15.39 23.79
N SER A 52 -26.77 16.69 23.50
CA SER A 52 -27.08 17.77 24.43
C SER A 52 -28.53 18.28 24.33
N ASP A 53 -29.37 17.71 23.46
CA ASP A 53 -30.77 18.11 23.32
C ASP A 53 -31.53 17.87 24.63
N GLN A 54 -32.35 18.83 25.05
CA GLN A 54 -33.12 18.74 26.28
C GLN A 54 -34.08 17.53 26.28
N ARG A 55 -34.61 17.17 25.10
CA ARG A 55 -35.47 16.00 24.89
C ARG A 55 -34.72 14.68 25.08
N VAL A 56 -33.41 14.67 24.84
CA VAL A 56 -32.54 13.49 25.08
C VAL A 56 -32.11 13.45 26.55
N THR A 57 -31.63 14.57 27.09
CA THR A 57 -31.10 14.62 28.46
C THR A 57 -32.16 14.38 29.53
N ALA A 58 -33.42 14.74 29.27
CA ALA A 58 -34.55 14.52 30.18
C ALA A 58 -35.00 13.04 30.30
N ASP A 59 -34.72 12.19 29.31
CA ASP A 59 -35.10 10.78 29.32
C ASP A 59 -33.85 9.90 29.47
N ALA A 60 -33.71 9.26 30.64
CA ALA A 60 -32.55 8.43 30.95
C ALA A 60 -32.35 7.26 29.98
N ARG A 61 -33.44 6.69 29.44
CA ARG A 61 -33.38 5.57 28.48
C ARG A 61 -32.91 6.06 27.12
N VAL A 62 -33.48 7.17 26.63
CA VAL A 62 -33.06 7.76 25.35
C VAL A 62 -31.62 8.25 25.43
N ARG A 63 -31.21 8.86 26.55
CA ARG A 63 -29.83 9.27 26.80
C ARG A 63 -28.85 8.10 26.71
N LEU A 64 -29.16 6.98 27.37
CA LEU A 64 -28.35 5.77 27.32
C LEU A 64 -28.26 5.21 25.88
N GLU A 65 -29.38 5.13 25.17
CA GLU A 65 -29.41 4.62 23.80
C GLU A 65 -28.62 5.52 22.84
N VAL A 66 -28.73 6.84 22.97
CA VAL A 66 -27.92 7.80 22.22
C VAL A 66 -26.43 7.61 22.53
N ALA A 67 -26.04 7.46 23.81
CA ALA A 67 -24.65 7.23 24.20
C ALA A 67 -24.08 5.96 23.56
N GLN A 68 -24.82 4.84 23.62
CA GLN A 68 -24.43 3.57 23.01
C GLN A 68 -24.29 3.68 21.49
N GLN A 69 -25.27 4.26 20.79
CA GLN A 69 -25.18 4.43 19.34
C GLN A 69 -24.08 5.41 18.95
N ARG A 70 -23.79 6.42 19.76
CA ARG A 70 -22.72 7.40 19.52
C ARG A 70 -21.35 6.75 19.67
N ALA A 71 -21.14 5.94 20.72
CA ALA A 71 -19.95 5.13 20.89
C ALA A 71 -19.77 4.15 19.72
N LEU A 72 -20.83 3.43 19.32
CA LEU A 72 -20.82 2.49 18.19
C LEU A 72 -20.44 3.16 16.87
N CYS A 73 -21.09 4.28 16.55
CA CYS A 73 -20.81 5.02 15.32
C CYS A 73 -19.40 5.63 15.35
N THR A 74 -18.90 6.00 16.53
CA THR A 74 -17.53 6.53 16.70
C THR A 74 -16.47 5.49 16.41
N TYR A 75 -16.51 4.31 17.06
CA TYR A 75 -15.45 3.32 16.84
C TYR A 75 -15.50 2.70 15.43
N LYS A 76 -16.68 2.72 14.78
CA LYS A 76 -16.86 2.31 13.37
C LYS A 76 -16.60 3.42 12.35
N ASP A 77 -16.39 4.67 12.77
CA ASP A 77 -16.08 5.78 11.87
C ASP A 77 -14.74 5.52 11.15
N ALA A 78 -14.76 5.51 9.82
CA ALA A 78 -13.59 5.29 8.99
C ALA A 78 -12.81 6.58 8.69
N ASP A 79 -13.36 7.74 9.06
CA ASP A 79 -12.75 9.05 8.81
C ASP A 79 -11.98 9.57 10.05
N LEU A 80 -12.11 8.92 11.22
CA LEU A 80 -11.38 9.22 12.45
C LEU A 80 -10.11 8.37 12.61
N PRO A 81 -9.04 8.92 13.23
CA PRO A 81 -7.83 8.17 13.56
C PRO A 81 -8.13 6.90 14.37
N ALA A 82 -7.35 5.85 14.09
CA ALA A 82 -7.69 4.50 14.52
C ALA A 82 -7.67 4.33 16.04
N GLU A 83 -6.72 4.93 16.74
CA GLU A 83 -6.63 4.88 18.21
C GLU A 83 -7.61 5.87 18.86
N GLU A 84 -7.62 7.13 18.39
CA GLU A 84 -8.46 8.20 18.92
C GLU A 84 -9.96 7.83 18.92
N LYS A 85 -10.45 7.19 17.86
CA LYS A 85 -11.86 6.80 17.79
C LYS A 85 -12.24 5.72 18.81
N LEU A 86 -11.30 4.82 19.16
CA LEU A 86 -11.53 3.80 20.18
C LEU A 86 -11.50 4.43 21.57
N GLU A 87 -10.54 5.31 21.83
CA GLU A 87 -10.46 6.06 23.09
C GLU A 87 -11.67 6.95 23.30
N THR A 88 -12.10 7.67 22.26
CA THR A 88 -13.30 8.52 22.29
C THR A 88 -14.55 7.69 22.51
N ALA A 89 -14.71 6.54 21.83
CA ALA A 89 -15.85 5.65 22.07
C ALA A 89 -15.88 5.13 23.52
N LEU A 90 -14.73 4.74 24.09
CA LEU A 90 -14.65 4.34 25.49
C LEU A 90 -14.98 5.49 26.44
N ARG A 91 -14.54 6.71 26.13
CA ARG A 91 -14.87 7.91 26.91
C ARG A 91 -16.36 8.18 26.90
N ILE A 92 -17.01 8.10 25.73
CA ILE A 92 -18.47 8.22 25.62
C ILE A 92 -19.18 7.19 26.51
N LEU A 93 -18.74 5.92 26.49
CA LEU A 93 -19.35 4.89 27.34
C LEU A 93 -19.12 5.15 28.84
N ARG A 94 -17.93 5.63 29.24
CA ARG A 94 -17.64 5.97 30.64
C ARG A 94 -18.46 7.16 31.14
N GLU A 95 -18.49 8.25 30.36
CA GLU A 95 -19.10 9.51 30.76
C GLU A 95 -20.63 9.45 30.66
N ASP A 96 -21.17 8.89 29.57
CA ASP A 96 -22.60 9.00 29.25
C ASP A 96 -23.40 7.72 29.53
N ALA A 97 -22.72 6.57 29.66
CA ALA A 97 -23.34 5.27 29.94
C ALA A 97 -22.85 4.62 31.26
N ASP A 98 -22.09 5.37 32.08
CA ASP A 98 -21.53 4.93 33.37
C ASP A 98 -20.81 3.59 33.28
N LEU A 99 -19.97 3.40 32.24
CA LEU A 99 -19.33 2.11 31.93
C LEU A 99 -18.69 1.46 33.15
N ASP A 100 -18.08 2.20 34.06
CA ASP A 100 -17.35 1.61 35.18
C ASP A 100 -18.28 0.84 36.14
N ARG A 101 -19.51 1.32 36.34
CA ARG A 101 -20.51 0.72 37.24
C ARG A 101 -21.68 0.03 36.53
N SER A 102 -21.81 0.25 35.23
CA SER A 102 -22.94 -0.25 34.43
C SER A 102 -22.99 -1.79 34.40
N LEU A 103 -24.21 -2.31 34.55
CA LEU A 103 -24.58 -3.71 34.31
C LEU A 103 -25.32 -3.89 32.97
N ASP A 104 -25.47 -2.80 32.20
CA ASP A 104 -26.16 -2.84 30.91
C ASP A 104 -25.32 -3.61 29.88
N ARG A 105 -25.90 -4.67 29.32
CA ARG A 105 -25.19 -5.65 28.49
C ARG A 105 -24.76 -5.09 27.14
N GLU A 106 -25.52 -4.16 26.57
CA GLU A 106 -25.12 -3.46 25.34
C GLU A 106 -23.88 -2.59 25.60
N THR A 107 -23.86 -1.83 26.69
CA THR A 107 -22.73 -0.98 27.12
C THR A 107 -21.48 -1.81 27.34
N LEU A 108 -21.61 -2.93 28.06
CA LEU A 108 -20.52 -3.87 28.33
C LEU A 108 -20.02 -4.56 27.05
N GLY A 109 -20.95 -5.01 26.21
CA GLY A 109 -20.63 -5.63 24.94
C GLY A 109 -19.97 -4.67 23.95
N LEU A 110 -20.36 -3.40 23.93
CA LEU A 110 -19.68 -2.35 23.16
C LEU A 110 -18.26 -2.11 23.67
N ALA A 111 -18.06 -2.02 25.00
CA ALA A 111 -16.73 -1.89 25.59
C ALA A 111 -15.84 -3.09 25.21
N GLY A 112 -16.35 -4.32 25.35
CA GLY A 112 -15.68 -5.53 24.90
C GLY A 112 -15.30 -5.46 23.42
N ALA A 113 -16.22 -5.04 22.55
CA ALA A 113 -15.97 -4.91 21.12
C ALA A 113 -14.89 -3.86 20.79
N ILE A 114 -14.86 -2.74 21.53
CA ILE A 114 -13.85 -1.69 21.36
C ILE A 114 -12.46 -2.18 21.78
N PHE A 115 -12.34 -2.89 22.91
CA PHE A 115 -11.07 -3.47 23.33
C PHE A 115 -10.58 -4.59 22.39
N LYS A 116 -11.48 -5.44 21.88
CA LYS A 116 -11.15 -6.41 20.82
C LYS A 116 -10.60 -5.69 19.58
N ARG A 117 -11.23 -4.58 19.18
CA ARG A 117 -10.76 -3.76 18.04
C ARG A 117 -9.41 -3.08 18.34
N ARG A 118 -9.14 -2.72 19.59
CA ARG A 118 -7.85 -2.17 20.01
C ARG A 118 -6.74 -3.20 19.89
N TRP A 119 -6.99 -4.45 20.31
CA TRP A 119 -6.07 -5.56 20.08
C TRP A 119 -5.76 -5.77 18.59
N GLU A 120 -6.76 -5.71 17.72
CA GLU A 120 -6.55 -5.83 16.26
C GLU A 120 -5.63 -4.72 15.69
N LEU A 121 -5.53 -3.57 16.35
CA LEU A 121 -4.64 -2.48 15.98
C LEU A 121 -3.25 -2.62 16.60
N THR A 122 -3.17 -2.93 17.90
CA THR A 122 -1.96 -2.82 18.72
C THR A 122 -1.21 -4.14 18.91
N SER A 123 -1.86 -5.28 18.65
CA SER A 123 -1.38 -6.62 19.04
C SER A 123 -1.11 -6.83 20.54
N GLN A 124 -1.63 -5.97 21.41
CA GLN A 124 -1.40 -6.11 22.86
C GLN A 124 -2.37 -7.12 23.47
N GLU A 125 -1.85 -8.22 24.00
CA GLU A 125 -2.65 -9.28 24.66
C GLU A 125 -3.58 -8.73 25.76
N ARG A 126 -3.09 -7.76 26.54
CA ARG A 126 -3.88 -7.06 27.57
C ARG A 126 -5.23 -6.52 27.04
N ASP A 127 -5.28 -6.08 25.79
CA ASP A 127 -6.52 -5.58 25.19
C ASP A 127 -7.56 -6.69 25.03
N LEU A 128 -7.15 -7.92 24.72
CA LEU A 128 -8.06 -9.08 24.70
C LEU A 128 -8.50 -9.48 26.12
N GLU A 129 -7.61 -9.43 27.11
CA GLU A 129 -7.98 -9.74 28.49
C GLU A 129 -9.02 -8.75 29.03
N VAL A 130 -8.84 -7.45 28.76
CA VAL A 130 -9.83 -6.44 29.13
C VAL A 130 -11.12 -6.61 28.32
N SER A 131 -11.03 -6.96 27.03
CA SER A 131 -12.21 -7.30 26.24
C SER A 131 -12.99 -8.46 26.86
N LEU A 132 -12.29 -9.51 27.29
CA LEU A 132 -12.89 -10.68 27.94
C LEU A 132 -13.60 -10.27 29.23
N ALA A 133 -12.93 -9.48 30.09
CA ALA A 133 -13.50 -9.04 31.36
C ALA A 133 -14.82 -8.27 31.19
N TYR A 134 -14.94 -7.42 30.16
CA TYR A 134 -16.20 -6.72 29.88
C TYR A 134 -17.30 -7.67 29.37
N TYR A 135 -16.97 -8.61 28.48
CA TYR A 135 -17.94 -9.60 28.03
C TYR A 135 -18.37 -10.54 29.16
N GLU A 136 -17.45 -11.00 30.01
CA GLU A 136 -17.76 -11.81 31.19
C GLU A 136 -18.61 -11.05 32.20
N ARG A 137 -18.34 -9.76 32.41
CA ARG A 137 -19.19 -8.93 33.29
C ARG A 137 -20.62 -8.80 32.74
N GLY A 138 -20.79 -8.67 31.43
CA GLY A 138 -22.11 -8.64 30.80
C GLY A 138 -22.82 -10.00 30.77
N TYR A 139 -22.04 -11.07 30.78
CA TYR A 139 -22.50 -12.44 30.85
C TYR A 139 -22.96 -12.85 32.26
N THR A 140 -22.35 -12.29 33.31
CA THR A 140 -22.70 -12.54 34.71
C THR A 140 -24.19 -12.18 34.95
N ASP A 141 -24.95 -13.09 35.56
CA ASP A 141 -26.39 -12.97 35.92
C ASP A 141 -27.46 -13.07 34.81
N GLY A 142 -27.15 -13.51 33.59
CA GLY A 142 -28.21 -14.00 32.70
C GLY A 142 -27.85 -14.12 31.22
N THR A 143 -28.03 -15.33 30.67
CA THR A 143 -27.84 -15.66 29.25
C THR A 143 -28.96 -15.15 28.33
N THR A 144 -30.13 -14.81 28.88
CA THR A 144 -31.37 -14.62 28.11
C THR A 144 -31.70 -13.16 27.78
N GLU A 145 -31.23 -12.20 28.59
CA GLU A 145 -31.64 -10.79 28.45
C GLU A 145 -30.91 -10.03 27.33
N ASP A 146 -29.67 -10.42 26.98
CA ASP A 146 -28.97 -9.94 25.77
C ASP A 146 -28.97 -10.97 24.63
N TYR A 147 -29.80 -12.02 24.79
CA TYR A 147 -29.91 -13.13 23.85
C TYR A 147 -28.56 -13.80 23.50
N GLY A 148 -27.60 -13.78 24.43
CA GLY A 148 -26.32 -14.47 24.34
C GLY A 148 -25.18 -13.67 23.72
N TYR A 149 -25.38 -12.39 23.36
CA TYR A 149 -24.38 -11.58 22.68
C TYR A 149 -23.06 -11.46 23.44
N THR A 150 -23.09 -11.15 24.74
CA THR A 150 -21.89 -11.02 25.57
C THR A 150 -21.21 -12.38 25.79
N GLY A 151 -22.00 -13.42 26.06
CA GLY A 151 -21.50 -14.78 26.25
C GLY A 151 -20.79 -15.35 25.03
N ILE A 152 -21.37 -15.22 23.83
CA ILE A 152 -20.75 -15.78 22.62
C ILE A 152 -19.44 -15.06 22.28
N ASN A 153 -19.38 -13.75 22.50
CA ASN A 153 -18.16 -12.98 22.31
C ASN A 153 -17.10 -13.27 23.38
N ALA A 154 -17.48 -13.51 24.65
CA ALA A 154 -16.56 -14.00 25.68
C ALA A 154 -15.94 -15.34 25.25
N ALA A 155 -16.75 -16.30 24.79
CA ALA A 155 -16.28 -17.58 24.30
C ALA A 155 -15.34 -17.44 23.10
N PHE A 156 -15.65 -16.54 22.16
CA PHE A 156 -14.78 -16.25 21.02
C PHE A 156 -13.43 -15.63 21.45
N VAL A 157 -13.43 -14.66 22.37
CA VAL A 157 -12.19 -14.04 22.88
C VAL A 157 -11.33 -15.06 23.65
N LEU A 158 -11.95 -15.97 24.40
CA LEU A 158 -11.24 -17.08 25.05
C LEU A 158 -10.53 -17.99 24.05
N ASP A 159 -11.15 -18.29 22.90
CA ASP A 159 -10.51 -19.06 21.83
C ASP A 159 -9.31 -18.32 21.23
N LEU A 160 -9.39 -16.99 21.07
CA LEU A 160 -8.27 -16.16 20.60
C LEU A 160 -7.11 -16.14 21.60
N LEU A 161 -7.39 -15.93 22.88
CA LEU A 161 -6.37 -15.94 23.95
C LEU A 161 -5.70 -17.31 24.06
N ALA A 162 -6.49 -18.40 24.04
CA ALA A 162 -5.97 -19.75 24.04
C ALA A 162 -5.04 -20.02 22.85
N ALA A 163 -5.33 -19.44 21.68
CA ALA A 163 -4.49 -19.55 20.50
C ALA A 163 -3.16 -18.79 20.65
N GLN A 164 -3.16 -17.59 21.23
CA GLN A 164 -1.93 -16.83 21.48
C GLN A 164 -1.00 -17.57 22.45
N GLU A 165 -1.55 -18.14 23.52
CA GLU A 165 -0.80 -18.93 24.52
C GLU A 165 -0.23 -20.23 23.94
N SER A 166 -0.93 -20.84 22.97
CA SER A 166 -0.52 -22.11 22.34
C SER A 166 0.75 -22.01 21.49
N VAL A 167 1.09 -20.82 20.98
CA VAL A 167 2.32 -20.58 20.21
C VAL A 167 3.57 -20.70 21.11
N ALA A 168 3.42 -20.57 22.44
CA ALA A 168 4.50 -20.70 23.42
C ALA A 168 4.68 -22.12 23.99
N VAL A 169 3.93 -23.12 23.50
CA VAL A 169 3.89 -24.49 24.06
C VAL A 169 5.20 -25.27 23.90
N GLY A 170 6.12 -24.82 23.03
CA GLY A 170 7.46 -25.39 22.94
C GLY A 170 8.38 -25.11 24.15
N ILE A 171 7.93 -24.33 25.15
CA ILE A 171 8.79 -23.78 26.21
C ILE A 171 8.35 -24.19 27.63
N SER A 172 7.08 -24.52 27.90
CA SER A 172 6.61 -24.83 29.27
C SER A 172 5.30 -25.63 29.33
N VAL A 173 5.16 -26.52 30.31
CA VAL A 173 3.91 -27.27 30.62
C VAL A 173 2.81 -26.34 31.15
N LYS A 174 3.17 -25.29 31.90
CA LYS A 174 2.20 -24.34 32.50
C LYS A 174 1.42 -23.52 31.47
N THR A 175 2.01 -23.25 30.30
CA THR A 175 1.33 -22.51 29.22
C THR A 175 0.33 -23.39 28.47
N ALA A 176 0.53 -24.72 28.46
CA ALA A 176 -0.45 -25.67 27.92
C ALA A 176 -1.70 -25.76 28.80
N ASP A 177 -1.55 -25.72 30.13
CA ASP A 177 -2.66 -25.76 31.09
C ASP A 177 -3.57 -24.52 30.97
N ALA A 178 -2.98 -23.33 30.83
CA ALA A 178 -3.73 -22.08 30.64
C ALA A 178 -4.56 -22.08 29.35
N SER A 179 -3.95 -22.49 28.22
CA SER A 179 -4.64 -22.58 26.93
C SER A 179 -5.82 -23.56 26.97
N ASN A 180 -5.63 -24.72 27.62
CA ASN A 180 -6.69 -25.71 27.79
C ASN A 180 -7.83 -25.21 28.68
N ALA A 181 -7.49 -24.53 29.79
CA ALA A 181 -8.49 -23.95 30.69
C ALA A 181 -9.38 -22.92 29.98
N ARG A 182 -8.78 -22.04 29.15
CA ARG A 182 -9.55 -21.05 28.35
C ARG A 182 -10.48 -21.71 27.34
N ARG A 183 -10.01 -22.75 26.64
CA ARG A 183 -10.85 -23.53 25.70
C ARG A 183 -12.03 -24.18 26.39
N GLU A 184 -11.82 -24.77 27.57
CA GLU A 184 -12.92 -25.40 28.31
C GLU A 184 -13.92 -24.38 28.84
N LEU A 185 -13.47 -23.21 29.29
CA LEU A 185 -14.36 -22.11 29.66
C LEU A 185 -15.19 -21.62 28.46
N ALA A 186 -14.57 -21.48 27.28
CA ALA A 186 -15.28 -21.12 26.06
C ALA A 186 -16.38 -22.14 25.69
N ARG A 187 -16.09 -23.44 25.85
CA ARG A 187 -17.10 -24.50 25.65
C ARG A 187 -18.20 -24.45 26.71
N LYS A 188 -17.85 -24.23 27.98
CA LYS A 188 -18.82 -24.12 29.07
C LYS A 188 -19.84 -23.02 28.78
N ILE A 189 -19.37 -21.82 28.42
CA ILE A 189 -20.25 -20.70 28.05
C ILE A 189 -21.17 -21.09 26.89
N ARG A 190 -20.63 -21.68 25.82
CA ARG A 190 -21.46 -22.13 24.69
C ARG A 190 -22.50 -23.17 25.07
N ARG A 191 -22.17 -24.14 25.94
CA ARG A 191 -23.12 -25.14 26.47
C ARG A 191 -24.27 -24.47 27.23
N GLU A 192 -23.97 -23.46 28.05
CA GLU A 192 -24.99 -22.70 28.78
C GLU A 192 -25.91 -21.90 27.84
N LEU A 193 -25.37 -21.31 26.77
CA LEU A 193 -26.16 -20.60 25.75
C LEU A 193 -27.11 -21.55 25.01
N VAL A 194 -26.60 -22.67 24.48
CA VAL A 194 -27.45 -23.63 23.72
C VAL A 194 -28.44 -24.38 24.60
N ALA A 195 -28.24 -24.42 25.92
CA ALA A 195 -29.21 -24.99 26.86
C ALA A 195 -30.42 -24.08 27.12
N ARG A 196 -30.28 -22.75 26.95
CA ARG A 196 -31.28 -21.76 27.39
C ARG A 196 -31.92 -20.97 26.26
N LEU A 197 -31.17 -20.64 25.22
CA LEU A 197 -31.61 -19.75 24.14
C LEU A 197 -32.53 -20.39 23.09
N PRO A 198 -32.34 -21.65 22.65
CA PRO A 198 -33.11 -22.23 21.55
C PRO A 198 -34.63 -22.21 21.70
N SER A 199 -35.14 -22.32 22.94
CA SER A 199 -36.56 -22.35 23.26
C SER A 199 -37.18 -20.96 23.49
N LEU A 200 -36.38 -19.90 23.61
CA LEU A 200 -36.93 -18.55 23.84
C LEU A 200 -37.96 -18.12 22.78
N PRO A 201 -37.78 -18.39 21.48
CA PRO A 201 -38.77 -18.00 20.48
C PRO A 201 -40.11 -18.75 20.57
N ASP A 202 -40.19 -19.83 21.36
CA ASP A 202 -41.42 -20.59 21.59
C ASP A 202 -42.36 -19.85 22.55
N ASP A 203 -41.84 -18.88 23.32
CA ASP A 203 -42.63 -17.99 24.15
C ASP A 203 -43.30 -16.89 23.30
N LYS A 204 -44.61 -16.68 23.49
CA LYS A 204 -45.42 -15.71 22.69
C LYS A 204 -44.88 -14.27 22.67
N GLY A 205 -44.08 -13.87 23.65
CA GLY A 205 -43.45 -12.53 23.71
C GLY A 205 -42.15 -12.41 22.90
N ASN A 206 -41.59 -13.53 22.46
CA ASN A 206 -40.24 -13.64 21.91
C ASN A 206 -40.21 -14.23 20.49
N GLU A 207 -41.37 -14.48 19.88
CA GLU A 207 -41.48 -15.00 18.50
C GLU A 207 -40.70 -14.16 17.47
N TRP A 208 -40.58 -12.85 17.73
CA TRP A 208 -39.82 -11.91 16.90
C TRP A 208 -38.33 -12.30 16.77
N LEU A 209 -37.76 -13.00 17.75
CA LEU A 209 -36.37 -13.50 17.70
C LEU A 209 -36.11 -14.44 16.52
N ASN A 210 -37.14 -15.13 16.00
CA ASN A 210 -37.02 -15.93 14.77
C ASN A 210 -36.72 -15.08 13.52
N LYS A 211 -36.87 -13.77 13.60
CA LYS A 211 -36.60 -12.80 12.53
C LYS A 211 -35.34 -11.96 12.80
N GLU A 212 -34.66 -12.20 13.92
CA GLU A 212 -33.48 -11.44 14.32
C GLU A 212 -32.19 -12.13 13.91
N TRP A 213 -31.47 -11.53 12.96
CA TRP A 213 -30.21 -12.05 12.43
C TRP A 213 -29.22 -12.41 13.54
N TRP A 214 -28.93 -11.48 14.45
CA TRP A 214 -27.91 -11.64 15.49
C TRP A 214 -28.24 -12.74 16.49
N PHE A 215 -29.52 -12.99 16.77
CA PHE A 215 -29.95 -14.09 17.63
C PHE A 215 -29.66 -15.45 16.97
N LEU A 216 -30.11 -15.62 15.71
CA LEU A 216 -29.96 -16.87 14.98
C LEU A 216 -28.48 -17.23 14.75
N VAL A 217 -27.65 -16.26 14.39
CA VAL A 217 -26.20 -16.51 14.17
C VAL A 217 -25.43 -16.71 15.48
N THR A 218 -25.89 -16.14 16.60
CA THR A 218 -25.30 -16.41 17.94
C THR A 218 -25.47 -17.89 18.31
N LEU A 219 -26.66 -18.45 18.10
CA LEU A 219 -26.90 -19.89 18.27
C LEU A 219 -26.09 -20.72 17.27
N GLY A 220 -26.07 -20.32 16.01
CA GLY A 220 -25.25 -20.96 14.97
C GLY A 220 -23.77 -21.03 15.35
N GLU A 221 -23.19 -19.94 15.84
CA GLU A 221 -21.80 -19.87 16.31
C GLU A 221 -21.57 -20.71 17.57
N ALA A 222 -22.50 -20.71 18.52
CA ALA A 222 -22.38 -21.50 19.74
C ALA A 222 -22.28 -23.00 19.42
N TYR A 223 -23.20 -23.53 18.62
CA TYR A 223 -23.14 -24.93 18.15
C TYR A 223 -21.90 -25.21 17.30
N PHE A 224 -21.50 -24.26 16.44
CA PHE A 224 -20.29 -24.40 15.62
C PHE A 224 -19.02 -24.52 16.49
N GLY A 225 -18.93 -23.71 17.54
CA GLY A 225 -17.84 -23.76 18.52
C GLY A 225 -17.80 -25.09 19.29
N LEU A 226 -18.98 -25.66 19.59
CA LEU A 226 -19.14 -26.96 20.28
C LEU A 226 -18.90 -28.20 19.39
N ASP A 227 -18.59 -28.02 18.11
CA ASP A 227 -18.49 -29.11 17.12
C ASP A 227 -19.82 -29.82 16.81
N GLU A 228 -20.96 -29.23 17.20
CA GLU A 228 -22.31 -29.71 16.89
C GLU A 228 -22.78 -29.19 15.52
N CYS A 229 -22.12 -29.67 14.46
CA CYS A 229 -22.26 -29.13 13.11
C CYS A 229 -23.69 -29.16 12.55
N ASP A 230 -24.48 -30.20 12.84
CA ASP A 230 -25.85 -30.32 12.33
C ASP A 230 -26.78 -29.25 12.93
N ALA A 231 -26.64 -28.97 14.23
CA ALA A 231 -27.38 -27.90 14.90
C ALA A 231 -26.91 -26.52 14.44
N ALA A 232 -25.60 -26.32 14.30
CA ALA A 232 -25.04 -25.09 13.75
C ALA A 232 -25.60 -24.78 12.35
N ARG A 233 -25.63 -25.80 11.48
CA ARG A 233 -26.20 -25.74 10.13
C ARG A 233 -27.66 -25.30 10.15
N LEU A 234 -28.48 -25.88 11.03
CA LEU A 234 -29.89 -25.54 11.15
C LEU A 234 -30.10 -24.05 11.45
N TRP A 235 -29.42 -23.53 12.48
CA TRP A 235 -29.56 -22.12 12.89
C TRP A 235 -29.02 -21.13 11.86
N LEU A 236 -27.87 -21.45 11.25
CA LEU A 236 -27.30 -20.62 10.19
C LEU A 236 -28.17 -20.59 8.91
N GLN A 237 -28.83 -21.71 8.56
CA GLN A 237 -29.79 -21.72 7.45
C GLN A 237 -31.07 -20.94 7.77
N LYS A 238 -31.56 -20.99 9.01
CA LYS A 238 -32.65 -20.11 9.46
C LYS A 238 -32.27 -18.64 9.30
N ALA A 239 -31.06 -18.25 9.71
CA ALA A 239 -30.57 -16.87 9.55
C ALA A 239 -30.49 -16.46 8.07
N LYS A 240 -29.95 -17.34 7.22
CA LYS A 240 -29.83 -17.12 5.76
C LYS A 240 -31.18 -16.94 5.07
N ALA A 241 -32.25 -17.56 5.58
CA ALA A 241 -33.59 -17.46 5.02
C ALA A 241 -34.28 -16.11 5.31
N LEU A 242 -33.69 -15.26 6.16
CA LEU A 242 -34.23 -13.93 6.42
C LEU A 242 -34.10 -13.02 5.18
N PRO A 243 -35.14 -12.24 4.85
CA PRO A 243 -35.07 -11.27 3.75
C PRO A 243 -34.20 -10.06 4.12
N ASP A 244 -33.63 -9.41 3.11
CA ASP A 244 -32.97 -8.10 3.22
C ASP A 244 -31.82 -8.00 4.25
N VAL A 245 -31.13 -9.11 4.52
CA VAL A 245 -29.94 -9.11 5.38
C VAL A 245 -28.79 -8.38 4.66
N PRO A 246 -28.20 -7.33 5.26
CA PRO A 246 -27.07 -6.64 4.66
C PRO A 246 -25.84 -7.53 4.51
N ASP A 247 -25.15 -7.40 3.38
CA ASP A 247 -23.93 -8.15 3.04
C ASP A 247 -22.87 -8.17 4.14
N TRP A 248 -22.73 -7.05 4.85
CA TRP A 248 -21.72 -6.89 5.88
C TRP A 248 -22.00 -7.73 7.12
N GLU A 249 -23.27 -8.00 7.44
CA GLU A 249 -23.65 -8.86 8.57
C GLU A 249 -23.27 -10.31 8.26
N VAL A 250 -23.57 -10.76 7.04
CA VAL A 250 -23.15 -12.07 6.52
C VAL A 250 -21.64 -12.22 6.52
N GLU A 251 -20.92 -11.22 5.99
CA GLU A 251 -19.45 -11.22 5.95
C GLU A 251 -18.85 -11.27 7.37
N SER A 252 -19.37 -10.47 8.31
CA SER A 252 -18.91 -10.46 9.70
C SER A 252 -19.08 -11.81 10.38
N THR A 253 -20.27 -12.42 10.30
CA THR A 253 -20.53 -13.76 10.84
C THR A 253 -19.60 -14.79 10.21
N ALA A 254 -19.48 -14.80 8.88
CA ALA A 254 -18.66 -15.77 8.17
C ALA A 254 -17.16 -15.67 8.54
N ARG A 255 -16.64 -14.45 8.75
CA ARG A 255 -15.24 -14.25 9.15
C ARG A 255 -14.97 -14.74 10.58
N GLN A 256 -15.93 -14.60 11.50
CA GLN A 256 -15.83 -15.11 12.86
C GLN A 256 -15.83 -16.65 12.87
N LEU A 257 -16.77 -17.28 12.14
CA LEU A 257 -16.82 -18.73 11.96
C LEU A 257 -15.56 -19.28 11.26
N ALA A 258 -15.07 -18.61 10.23
CA ALA A 258 -13.83 -18.98 9.55
C ALA A 258 -12.61 -18.91 10.50
N THR A 259 -12.61 -17.95 11.44
CA THR A 259 -11.57 -17.86 12.47
C THR A 259 -11.64 -19.07 13.40
N LEU A 260 -12.81 -19.44 13.89
CA LEU A 260 -13.00 -20.64 14.72
C LEU A 260 -12.56 -21.92 13.97
N LEU A 261 -12.93 -22.07 12.69
CA LEU A 261 -12.48 -23.18 11.84
C LEU A 261 -10.95 -23.26 11.76
N LEU A 262 -10.28 -22.12 11.55
CA LEU A 262 -8.82 -22.06 11.48
C LEU A 262 -8.16 -22.39 12.82
N LEU A 263 -8.75 -21.97 13.94
CA LEU A 263 -8.28 -22.33 15.28
C LEU A 263 -8.42 -23.83 15.54
N LYS A 264 -9.56 -24.45 15.16
CA LYS A 264 -9.79 -25.90 15.24
C LYS A 264 -8.74 -26.67 14.46
N ARG A 265 -8.49 -26.29 13.19
CA ARG A 265 -7.42 -26.86 12.34
C ARG A 265 -6.05 -26.83 12.98
N ARG A 266 -5.67 -25.68 13.57
CA ARG A 266 -4.36 -25.52 14.23
C ARG A 266 -4.21 -26.41 15.46
N SER A 267 -5.28 -26.61 16.22
CA SER A 267 -5.26 -27.51 17.39
C SER A 267 -5.44 -28.98 17.06
N GLY A 268 -5.89 -29.32 15.85
CA GLY A 268 -6.26 -30.71 15.49
C GLY A 268 -7.49 -31.23 16.27
N ILE A 269 -8.34 -30.34 16.78
CA ILE A 269 -9.52 -30.68 17.60
C ILE A 269 -10.79 -30.38 16.80
N GLY A 270 -11.74 -31.31 16.82
CA GLY A 270 -13.04 -31.18 16.15
C GLY A 270 -13.05 -31.71 14.72
N ASP A 271 -14.23 -31.82 14.13
CA ASP A 271 -14.43 -32.29 12.75
C ASP A 271 -14.35 -31.09 11.79
N THR A 272 -13.14 -30.78 11.31
CA THR A 272 -12.90 -29.59 10.48
C THR A 272 -13.54 -29.67 9.10
N ASP A 273 -13.79 -30.88 8.60
CA ASP A 273 -14.40 -31.09 7.28
C ASP A 273 -15.91 -30.82 7.35
N LYS A 274 -16.58 -31.31 8.39
CA LYS A 274 -17.98 -30.95 8.64
C LYS A 274 -18.13 -29.47 8.94
N ALA A 275 -17.25 -28.89 9.75
CA ALA A 275 -17.30 -27.45 10.04
C ALA A 275 -17.10 -26.60 8.78
N GLU A 276 -16.18 -26.97 7.89
CA GLU A 276 -16.04 -26.30 6.59
C GLU A 276 -17.31 -26.46 5.74
N LYS A 277 -17.91 -27.64 5.70
CA LYS A 277 -19.16 -27.89 4.98
C LYS A 277 -20.31 -27.01 5.48
N VAL A 278 -20.46 -26.84 6.79
CA VAL A 278 -21.46 -25.93 7.38
C VAL A 278 -21.24 -24.49 6.91
N LEU A 279 -19.99 -24.01 6.96
CA LEU A 279 -19.66 -22.66 6.51
C LEU A 279 -19.89 -22.49 4.99
N ARG A 280 -19.58 -23.51 4.19
CA ARG A 280 -19.85 -23.56 2.75
C ARG A 280 -21.34 -23.44 2.43
N GLU A 281 -22.18 -24.22 3.12
CA GLU A 281 -23.64 -24.19 2.95
C GLU A 281 -24.24 -22.84 3.38
N PHE A 282 -23.74 -22.26 4.49
CA PHE A 282 -24.14 -20.93 4.94
C PHE A 282 -23.83 -19.88 3.88
N LEU A 283 -22.60 -19.86 3.35
CA LEU A 283 -22.17 -18.89 2.34
C LEU A 283 -22.81 -19.12 0.96
N GLY A 284 -23.13 -20.37 0.61
CA GLY A 284 -23.66 -20.75 -0.70
C GLY A 284 -22.70 -20.50 -1.87
N SER A 285 -21.42 -20.24 -1.61
CA SER A 285 -20.40 -19.92 -2.60
C SER A 285 -19.02 -20.36 -2.13
N ASP A 286 -18.34 -21.16 -2.96
CA ASP A 286 -16.96 -21.61 -2.71
C ASP A 286 -15.96 -20.47 -2.76
N ASN A 287 -16.22 -19.47 -3.61
CA ASN A 287 -15.43 -18.25 -3.70
C ASN A 287 -15.53 -17.44 -2.39
N ALA A 288 -16.73 -17.32 -1.84
CA ALA A 288 -16.95 -16.65 -0.56
C ALA A 288 -16.26 -17.38 0.60
N LEU A 289 -16.38 -18.72 0.64
CA LEU A 289 -15.72 -19.57 1.63
C LEU A 289 -14.20 -19.37 1.60
N THR A 290 -13.61 -19.46 0.41
CA THR A 290 -12.18 -19.27 0.21
C THR A 290 -11.75 -17.88 0.64
N SER A 291 -12.54 -16.85 0.34
CA SER A 291 -12.24 -15.47 0.74
C SER A 291 -12.23 -15.25 2.25
N VAL A 292 -13.19 -15.80 2.99
CA VAL A 292 -13.28 -15.59 4.44
C VAL A 292 -12.17 -16.36 5.17
N ILE A 293 -11.80 -17.54 4.66
CA ILE A 293 -10.71 -18.36 5.20
C ILE A 293 -9.35 -17.67 4.94
N ARG A 294 -9.04 -17.35 3.67
CA ARG A 294 -7.75 -16.76 3.27
C ARG A 294 -7.51 -15.41 3.93
N GLY A 295 -8.55 -14.61 4.10
CA GLY A 295 -8.42 -13.23 4.57
C GLY A 295 -8.18 -12.24 3.42
N LYS A 296 -7.90 -10.98 3.79
CA LYS A 296 -7.72 -9.88 2.84
C LYS A 296 -6.25 -9.77 2.45
N ILE A 297 -5.98 -9.90 1.17
CA ILE A 297 -4.62 -9.90 0.62
C ILE A 297 -4.29 -8.53 0.05
N GLY A 298 -3.23 -7.94 0.57
CA GLY A 298 -2.64 -6.71 0.07
C GLY A 298 -1.28 -6.96 -0.56
N VAL A 299 -1.03 -6.36 -1.71
CA VAL A 299 0.29 -6.31 -2.35
C VAL A 299 0.84 -4.90 -2.20
N ALA A 300 2.08 -4.79 -1.69
CA ALA A 300 2.81 -3.54 -1.58
C ALA A 300 3.96 -3.52 -2.59
N LEU A 301 3.99 -2.52 -3.46
CA LEU A 301 5.04 -2.30 -4.45
C LEU A 301 5.79 -1.01 -4.06
N SER A 302 6.99 -1.16 -3.51
CA SER A 302 7.79 -0.05 -3.01
C SER A 302 8.28 0.90 -4.11
N GLY A 303 8.80 2.05 -3.70
CA GLY A 303 9.52 2.99 -4.58
C GLY A 303 10.89 2.52 -5.04
N GLY A 304 11.60 3.39 -5.79
CA GLY A 304 12.92 3.11 -6.39
C GLY A 304 13.01 3.30 -7.91
N GLY A 305 12.11 4.10 -8.50
CA GLY A 305 11.98 4.35 -9.93
C GLY A 305 11.93 3.10 -10.80
N PHE A 306 12.48 3.14 -12.02
CA PHE A 306 12.33 2.03 -12.96
C PHE A 306 13.02 0.74 -12.52
N ARG A 307 14.09 0.83 -11.73
CA ARG A 307 14.69 -0.36 -11.11
C ARG A 307 13.67 -1.13 -10.28
N ALA A 308 12.92 -0.42 -9.44
CA ALA A 308 11.85 -1.02 -8.65
C ALA A 308 10.71 -1.53 -9.55
N SER A 309 10.28 -0.75 -10.55
CA SER A 309 9.24 -1.16 -11.48
C SER A 309 9.54 -2.49 -12.17
N LEU A 310 10.78 -2.65 -12.68
CA LEU A 310 11.24 -3.85 -13.38
C LEU A 310 11.38 -5.04 -12.42
N PHE A 311 11.91 -4.83 -11.22
CA PHE A 311 11.95 -5.87 -10.19
C PHE A 311 10.54 -6.40 -9.85
N HIS A 312 9.58 -5.49 -9.68
CA HIS A 312 8.19 -5.84 -9.37
C HIS A 312 7.51 -6.66 -10.46
N ILE A 313 7.91 -6.54 -11.73
CA ILE A 313 7.39 -7.40 -12.82
C ILE A 313 7.72 -8.87 -12.56
N GLY A 314 8.94 -9.16 -12.10
CA GLY A 314 9.34 -10.51 -11.68
C GLY A 314 8.49 -11.07 -10.53
N VAL A 315 8.19 -10.20 -9.56
CA VAL A 315 7.31 -10.54 -8.45
C VAL A 315 5.90 -10.85 -8.95
N LEU A 316 5.32 -9.98 -9.78
CA LEU A 316 4.00 -10.19 -10.37
C LEU A 316 3.96 -11.48 -11.20
N ALA A 317 5.03 -11.81 -11.94
CA ALA A 317 5.14 -13.03 -12.72
C ALA A 317 5.03 -14.27 -11.83
N LYS A 318 5.79 -14.31 -10.73
CA LYS A 318 5.73 -15.44 -9.80
C LYS A 318 4.38 -15.50 -9.06
N LEU A 319 3.80 -14.36 -8.69
CA LEU A 319 2.46 -14.32 -8.08
C LEU A 319 1.37 -14.79 -9.06
N ALA A 320 1.51 -14.51 -10.36
CA ALA A 320 0.61 -14.98 -11.41
C ALA A 320 0.70 -16.50 -11.56
N GLU A 321 1.92 -17.04 -11.59
CA GLU A 321 2.14 -18.49 -11.63
C GLU A 321 1.53 -19.20 -10.42
N LEU A 322 1.60 -18.60 -9.25
CA LEU A 322 1.03 -19.19 -8.03
C LEU A 322 -0.46 -18.90 -7.85
N ASP A 323 -1.09 -18.27 -8.85
CA ASP A 323 -2.51 -17.93 -8.87
C ASP A 323 -2.95 -16.97 -7.74
N LEU A 324 -1.98 -16.23 -7.19
CA LEU A 324 -2.19 -15.33 -6.06
C LEU A 324 -2.81 -14.00 -6.49
N LEU A 325 -2.49 -13.54 -7.70
CA LEU A 325 -2.95 -12.24 -8.21
C LEU A 325 -4.48 -12.11 -8.29
N ARG A 326 -5.20 -13.21 -8.53
CA ARG A 326 -6.68 -13.23 -8.57
C ARG A 326 -7.31 -12.94 -7.21
N SER A 327 -6.55 -13.16 -6.14
CA SER A 327 -6.99 -12.99 -4.76
C SER A 327 -6.62 -11.62 -4.17
N VAL A 328 -5.91 -10.76 -4.91
CA VAL A 328 -5.42 -9.45 -4.42
C VAL A 328 -6.57 -8.44 -4.35
N GLU A 329 -6.86 -7.94 -3.15
CA GLU A 329 -7.92 -6.94 -2.92
C GLU A 329 -7.38 -5.51 -2.88
N PHE A 330 -6.11 -5.34 -2.49
CA PHE A 330 -5.49 -4.03 -2.36
C PHE A 330 -4.11 -4.01 -2.98
N LEU A 331 -3.83 -2.95 -3.75
CA LEU A 331 -2.55 -2.70 -4.38
C LEU A 331 -2.03 -1.34 -3.90
N SER A 332 -1.09 -1.36 -2.96
CA SER A 332 -0.46 -0.16 -2.41
C SER A 332 0.87 0.10 -3.12
N CYS A 333 0.98 1.26 -3.74
CA CYS A 333 2.11 1.58 -4.59
C CYS A 333 2.77 2.89 -4.18
N VAL A 334 4.09 2.94 -4.36
CA VAL A 334 4.93 4.11 -4.08
C VAL A 334 5.88 4.32 -5.25
N SER A 335 6.02 5.55 -5.75
CA SER A 335 7.06 5.94 -6.73
C SER A 335 7.16 4.99 -7.93
N GLY A 336 8.29 4.33 -8.17
CA GLY A 336 8.45 3.31 -9.21
C GLY A 336 7.41 2.18 -9.15
N GLY A 337 7.00 1.77 -7.95
CA GLY A 337 5.88 0.87 -7.72
C GLY A 337 4.54 1.43 -8.21
N SER A 338 4.32 2.75 -8.13
CA SER A 338 3.12 3.42 -8.64
C SER A 338 3.05 3.41 -10.16
N ILE A 339 4.20 3.48 -10.84
CA ILE A 339 4.24 3.42 -12.30
C ILE A 339 3.80 2.04 -12.80
N ILE A 340 4.41 0.97 -12.27
CA ILE A 340 4.05 -0.40 -12.66
C ILE A 340 2.68 -0.82 -12.12
N GLY A 341 2.34 -0.41 -10.90
CA GLY A 341 1.06 -0.75 -10.26
C GLY A 341 -0.14 -0.15 -11.00
N ALA A 342 -0.02 1.09 -11.50
CA ALA A 342 -1.03 1.69 -12.35
C ALA A 342 -1.17 0.92 -13.68
N TYR A 343 -0.07 0.54 -14.33
CA TYR A 343 -0.12 -0.27 -15.55
C TYR A 343 -0.85 -1.60 -15.32
N TYR A 344 -0.42 -2.36 -14.30
CA TYR A 344 -1.04 -3.63 -13.93
C TYR A 344 -2.54 -3.48 -13.61
N TYR A 345 -2.90 -2.41 -12.89
CA TYR A 345 -4.30 -2.11 -12.60
C TYR A 345 -5.13 -1.88 -13.86
N LEU A 346 -4.62 -1.17 -14.87
CA LEU A 346 -5.33 -0.92 -16.13
C LEU A 346 -5.59 -2.22 -16.90
N GLU A 347 -4.58 -3.11 -16.98
CA GLU A 347 -4.72 -4.44 -17.59
C GLU A 347 -5.78 -5.30 -16.88
N VAL A 348 -5.74 -5.35 -15.54
CA VAL A 348 -6.73 -6.10 -14.75
C VAL A 348 -8.12 -5.46 -14.84
N ARG A 349 -8.20 -4.13 -14.91
CA ARG A 349 -9.46 -3.42 -15.11
C ARG A 349 -10.09 -3.80 -16.44
N HIS A 350 -9.30 -3.90 -17.51
CA HIS A 350 -9.80 -4.35 -18.80
C HIS A 350 -10.31 -5.81 -18.74
N LEU A 351 -9.55 -6.72 -18.12
CA LEU A 351 -9.95 -8.12 -17.93
C LEU A 351 -11.31 -8.23 -17.20
N LEU A 352 -11.47 -7.54 -16.08
CA LEU A 352 -12.67 -7.62 -15.24
C LEU A 352 -13.90 -6.96 -15.88
N ARG A 353 -13.73 -6.03 -16.84
CA ARG A 353 -14.85 -5.45 -17.63
C ARG A 353 -15.30 -6.36 -18.76
N THR A 354 -14.40 -7.18 -19.28
CA THR A 354 -14.62 -7.96 -20.51
C THR A 354 -15.00 -9.41 -20.24
N LYS A 355 -14.53 -9.98 -19.12
CA LYS A 355 -14.80 -11.36 -18.69
C LYS A 355 -15.59 -11.40 -17.38
N THR A 356 -16.51 -12.34 -17.29
CA THR A 356 -17.24 -12.70 -16.07
C THR A 356 -16.32 -13.42 -15.08
N ASP A 357 -16.72 -13.51 -13.82
CA ASP A 357 -15.90 -14.15 -12.77
C ASP A 357 -15.58 -15.63 -13.08
N ALA A 358 -16.48 -16.35 -13.78
CA ALA A 358 -16.27 -17.75 -14.16
C ALA A 358 -15.35 -17.94 -15.38
N GLU A 359 -15.24 -16.93 -16.26
CA GLU A 359 -14.40 -16.97 -17.46
C GLU A 359 -12.93 -16.63 -17.16
N ILE A 360 -12.64 -16.03 -16.01
CA ILE A 360 -11.30 -15.57 -15.63
C ILE A 360 -10.51 -16.72 -15.02
N THR A 361 -9.34 -16.96 -15.58
CA THR A 361 -8.44 -18.05 -15.22
C THR A 361 -7.08 -17.54 -14.76
N ARG A 362 -6.28 -18.45 -14.20
CA ARG A 362 -4.86 -18.22 -13.91
C ARG A 362 -4.09 -17.72 -15.14
N GLN A 363 -4.38 -18.28 -16.32
CA GLN A 363 -3.69 -17.95 -17.56
C GLN A 363 -3.87 -16.48 -17.96
N ASP A 364 -5.05 -15.91 -17.72
CA ASP A 364 -5.31 -14.50 -18.02
C ASP A 364 -4.35 -13.55 -17.29
N TYR A 365 -4.03 -13.86 -16.03
CA TYR A 365 -3.08 -13.07 -15.25
C TYR A 365 -1.63 -13.31 -15.69
N ILE A 366 -1.27 -14.53 -16.09
CA ILE A 366 0.03 -14.83 -16.70
C ILE A 366 0.18 -14.01 -18.00
N ASP A 367 -0.84 -13.98 -18.84
CA ASP A 367 -0.82 -13.25 -20.12
C ASP A 367 -0.76 -11.73 -19.92
N ILE A 368 -1.45 -11.20 -18.89
CA ILE A 368 -1.28 -9.80 -18.45
C ILE A 368 0.19 -9.52 -18.14
N VAL A 369 0.83 -10.35 -17.31
CA VAL A 369 2.22 -10.11 -16.92
C VAL A 369 3.17 -10.28 -18.10
N LYS A 370 2.92 -11.20 -19.05
CA LYS A 370 3.70 -11.33 -20.30
C LYS A 370 3.60 -10.08 -21.17
N ARG A 371 2.43 -9.44 -21.26
CA ARG A 371 2.29 -8.14 -21.95
C ARG A 371 3.06 -7.05 -21.22
N ILE A 372 2.92 -6.97 -19.89
CA ILE A 372 3.64 -6.02 -19.05
C ILE A 372 5.16 -6.17 -19.22
N GLU A 373 5.71 -7.38 -19.13
CA GLU A 373 7.14 -7.68 -19.32
C GLU A 373 7.69 -7.04 -20.60
N ARG A 374 6.98 -7.20 -21.72
CA ARG A 374 7.37 -6.65 -23.03
C ARG A 374 7.11 -5.14 -23.12
N ASP A 375 5.86 -4.74 -22.95
CA ASP A 375 5.39 -3.40 -23.29
C ASP A 375 5.86 -2.35 -22.28
N PHE A 376 5.99 -2.71 -21.01
CA PHE A 376 6.51 -1.82 -19.99
C PHE A 376 8.00 -1.54 -20.21
N LEU A 377 8.80 -2.58 -20.49
CA LEU A 377 10.23 -2.44 -20.76
C LEU A 377 10.47 -1.54 -21.99
N GLU A 378 9.70 -1.72 -23.07
CA GLU A 378 9.76 -0.83 -24.24
C GLU A 378 9.43 0.64 -23.91
N GLY A 379 8.49 0.87 -22.98
CA GLY A 379 8.17 2.19 -22.46
C GLY A 379 9.30 2.80 -21.62
N VAL A 380 9.91 2.01 -20.73
CA VAL A 380 11.11 2.41 -19.95
C VAL A 380 12.27 2.79 -20.88
N GLN A 381 12.46 2.03 -21.96
CA GLN A 381 13.48 2.27 -22.97
C GLN A 381 13.30 3.57 -23.76
N GLN A 382 12.17 4.29 -23.60
CA GLN A 382 12.02 5.63 -24.16
C GLN A 382 12.78 6.73 -23.40
N ASN A 383 13.41 6.41 -22.25
CA ASN A 383 14.20 7.34 -21.45
C ASN A 383 13.40 8.60 -21.04
N ILE A 384 12.42 8.39 -20.17
CA ILE A 384 11.49 9.42 -19.69
C ILE A 384 12.25 10.60 -19.08
N ARG A 385 13.31 10.35 -18.30
CA ARG A 385 14.15 11.38 -17.70
C ARG A 385 14.67 12.37 -18.73
N THR A 386 15.33 11.88 -19.78
CA THR A 386 15.92 12.75 -20.81
C THR A 386 14.82 13.43 -21.63
N ARG A 387 13.69 12.75 -21.87
CA ARG A 387 12.53 13.32 -22.58
C ARG A 387 11.84 14.46 -21.85
N ILE A 388 11.92 14.54 -20.52
CA ILE A 388 11.41 15.70 -19.76
C ILE A 388 12.05 17.00 -20.25
N LEU A 389 13.34 16.96 -20.63
CA LEU A 389 14.11 18.11 -21.07
C LEU A 389 14.22 18.23 -22.60
N ALA A 390 13.88 17.18 -23.35
CA ALA A 390 14.06 17.13 -24.80
C ALA A 390 13.08 18.01 -25.59
N GLU A 391 11.88 18.27 -25.06
CA GLU A 391 10.86 19.06 -25.75
C GLU A 391 10.95 20.54 -25.40
N TRP A 392 11.37 21.36 -26.37
CA TRP A 392 11.56 22.80 -26.15
C TRP A 392 10.27 23.51 -25.73
N THR A 393 9.12 23.08 -26.27
CA THR A 393 7.80 23.64 -25.93
C THR A 393 7.41 23.35 -24.48
N ALA A 394 7.73 22.15 -23.98
CA ALA A 394 7.52 21.79 -22.58
C ALA A 394 8.43 22.62 -21.66
N SER A 395 9.71 22.80 -22.04
CA SER A 395 10.63 23.67 -21.31
C SER A 395 10.15 25.12 -21.24
N LEU A 396 9.59 25.66 -22.33
CA LEU A 396 8.94 26.98 -22.30
C LEU A 396 7.71 27.00 -21.39
N LYS A 397 6.84 25.99 -21.46
CA LYS A 397 5.68 25.89 -20.56
C LYS A 397 6.12 25.91 -19.10
N MET A 398 7.20 25.22 -18.73
CA MET A 398 7.74 25.26 -17.37
C MET A 398 8.25 26.65 -16.95
N ILE A 399 8.74 27.46 -17.89
CA ILE A 399 9.21 28.84 -17.61
C ILE A 399 8.04 29.81 -17.42
N PHE A 400 6.97 29.65 -18.22
CA PHE A 400 5.90 30.64 -18.34
C PHE A 400 4.57 30.25 -17.69
N VAL A 401 4.33 28.96 -17.41
CA VAL A 401 3.09 28.46 -16.79
C VAL A 401 3.41 28.03 -15.35
N PRO A 402 2.99 28.81 -14.33
CA PRO A 402 3.36 28.54 -12.93
C PRO A 402 2.96 27.16 -12.40
N GLU A 403 1.87 26.60 -12.93
CA GLU A 403 1.33 25.30 -12.50
C GLU A 403 1.89 24.10 -13.30
N TYR A 404 2.77 24.34 -14.28
CA TYR A 404 3.37 23.30 -15.10
C TYR A 404 4.82 23.06 -14.68
N SER A 405 5.10 21.86 -14.15
CA SER A 405 6.39 21.49 -13.59
C SER A 405 6.99 20.25 -14.27
N ARG A 406 8.23 19.89 -13.92
CA ARG A 406 8.84 18.63 -14.37
C ARG A 406 8.01 17.41 -13.94
N THR A 407 7.30 17.51 -12.82
CA THR A 407 6.40 16.48 -12.32
C THR A 407 5.18 16.30 -13.22
N LYS A 408 4.50 17.38 -13.62
CA LYS A 408 3.40 17.27 -14.60
C LYS A 408 3.89 16.74 -15.95
N ARG A 409 5.08 17.16 -16.39
CA ARG A 409 5.68 16.63 -17.62
C ARG A 409 5.98 15.13 -17.53
N ALA A 410 6.50 14.66 -16.40
CA ALA A 410 6.68 13.24 -16.16
C ALA A 410 5.34 12.48 -16.21
N GLY A 411 4.28 13.04 -15.63
CA GLY A 411 2.93 12.49 -15.70
C GLY A 411 2.41 12.33 -17.13
N GLU A 412 2.58 13.34 -17.98
CA GLU A 412 2.22 13.27 -19.40
C GLU A 412 3.03 12.19 -20.15
N LEU A 413 4.32 12.04 -19.83
CA LEU A 413 5.19 11.04 -20.44
C LEU A 413 4.83 9.62 -19.97
N TYR A 414 4.42 9.43 -18.71
CA TYR A 414 3.90 8.14 -18.27
C TYR A 414 2.65 7.73 -19.06
N GLU A 415 1.72 8.67 -19.29
CA GLU A 415 0.52 8.37 -20.10
C GLU A 415 0.86 8.08 -21.56
N SER A 416 1.72 8.90 -22.17
CA SER A 416 2.02 8.80 -23.62
C SER A 416 3.00 7.69 -24.00
N GLU A 417 3.97 7.36 -23.15
CA GLU A 417 5.04 6.39 -23.47
C GLU A 417 4.85 5.03 -22.78
N ILE A 418 4.10 4.97 -21.67
CA ILE A 418 3.88 3.75 -20.88
C ILE A 418 2.41 3.31 -20.94
N TYR A 419 1.46 4.09 -20.42
CA TYR A 419 0.05 3.65 -20.31
C TYR A 419 -0.74 3.66 -21.62
N SER A 420 -0.24 4.32 -22.66
CA SER A 420 -0.77 4.23 -24.03
C SER A 420 -0.61 2.83 -24.64
N ARG A 421 0.28 2.01 -24.07
CA ARG A 421 0.56 0.64 -24.53
C ARG A 421 -0.44 -0.40 -24.02
N VAL A 422 -1.21 -0.06 -22.98
CA VAL A 422 -2.29 -0.92 -22.48
C VAL A 422 -3.37 -1.04 -23.55
N GLN A 423 -3.73 -2.26 -23.94
CA GLN A 423 -4.71 -2.51 -25.00
C GLN A 423 -6.16 -2.53 -24.48
N ASP A 424 -6.60 -1.42 -23.88
CA ASP A 424 -7.93 -1.30 -23.28
C ASP A 424 -8.91 -0.39 -24.05
N GLY A 425 -8.47 0.17 -25.18
CA GLY A 425 -9.27 1.07 -26.02
C GLY A 425 -9.24 2.53 -25.54
N GLU A 426 -8.48 2.85 -24.50
CA GLU A 426 -8.31 4.20 -23.94
C GLU A 426 -6.90 4.78 -24.23
N ASN A 427 -6.15 4.15 -25.14
CA ASN A 427 -4.73 4.37 -25.45
C ASN A 427 -4.38 5.83 -25.83
N MET A 428 -5.32 6.55 -26.44
CA MET A 428 -5.16 7.92 -26.94
C MET A 428 -5.92 8.96 -26.11
N THR A 429 -6.54 8.54 -25.00
CA THR A 429 -7.38 9.40 -24.17
C THR A 429 -6.70 9.72 -22.84
N THR A 430 -6.90 10.93 -22.35
CA THR A 430 -6.47 11.29 -20.99
C THR A 430 -7.18 10.39 -19.97
N ARG A 431 -6.41 9.78 -19.09
CA ARG A 431 -6.93 8.88 -18.06
C ARG A 431 -7.16 9.66 -16.77
N TRP A 432 -8.41 9.71 -16.32
CA TRP A 432 -8.77 10.37 -15.06
C TRP A 432 -8.86 9.38 -13.93
N PHE A 433 -8.23 9.68 -12.79
CA PHE A 433 -8.13 8.77 -11.65
C PHE A 433 -9.52 8.39 -11.09
N ASN A 434 -10.45 9.34 -11.04
CA ASN A 434 -11.83 9.10 -10.60
C ASN A 434 -12.66 8.27 -11.60
N ALA A 435 -12.27 8.24 -12.87
CA ALA A 435 -12.90 7.40 -13.90
C ALA A 435 -12.38 5.94 -13.90
N LEU A 436 -11.39 5.64 -13.05
CA LEU A 436 -10.83 4.29 -12.91
C LEU A 436 -11.71 3.35 -12.09
N THR A 437 -12.81 3.84 -11.49
CA THR A 437 -13.79 2.97 -10.84
C THR A 437 -14.25 1.84 -11.77
N LEU A 438 -14.50 0.67 -11.19
CA LEU A 438 -14.76 -0.56 -11.92
C LEU A 438 -15.96 -1.29 -11.33
N VAL A 439 -16.93 -1.57 -12.20
CA VAL A 439 -17.97 -2.59 -11.98
C VAL A 439 -17.61 -3.79 -12.87
N PRO A 440 -17.28 -4.95 -12.30
CA PRO A 440 -16.98 -6.15 -13.07
C PRO A 440 -18.16 -6.61 -13.94
N LYS A 441 -17.86 -7.31 -15.03
CA LYS A 441 -18.91 -7.88 -15.89
C LYS A 441 -19.79 -8.85 -15.10
N GLY A 442 -21.10 -8.62 -15.14
CA GLY A 442 -22.10 -9.43 -14.43
C GLY A 442 -22.42 -8.97 -13.01
N GLU A 443 -21.70 -7.99 -12.47
CA GLU A 443 -22.02 -7.37 -11.17
C GLU A 443 -23.03 -6.22 -11.33
N PRO A 444 -23.84 -5.93 -10.29
CA PRO A 444 -24.76 -4.81 -10.31
C PRO A 444 -24.03 -3.45 -10.26
N GLN A 445 -24.68 -2.38 -10.73
CA GLN A 445 -24.08 -1.05 -10.80
C GLN A 445 -23.69 -0.44 -9.44
N ASN A 446 -24.24 -0.95 -8.34
CA ASN A 446 -23.89 -0.55 -6.99
C ASN A 446 -22.67 -1.29 -6.43
N PHE A 447 -22.02 -2.16 -7.22
CA PHE A 447 -20.82 -2.89 -6.82
C PHE A 447 -19.74 -1.94 -6.29
N ALA A 448 -19.17 -2.32 -5.15
CA ALA A 448 -18.11 -1.62 -4.46
C ALA A 448 -17.08 -2.66 -4.01
N PRO A 449 -15.82 -2.60 -4.51
CA PRO A 449 -14.80 -3.61 -4.20
C PRO A 449 -14.62 -3.84 -2.70
N LYS A 450 -14.59 -2.76 -1.90
CA LYS A 450 -14.41 -2.82 -0.44
C LYS A 450 -15.46 -3.65 0.29
N ASP A 451 -16.67 -3.71 -0.25
CA ASP A 451 -17.84 -4.29 0.41
C ASP A 451 -18.24 -5.64 -0.20
N HIS A 452 -17.92 -5.87 -1.48
CA HIS A 452 -18.42 -7.01 -2.24
C HIS A 452 -17.33 -7.97 -2.71
N ASN A 453 -16.05 -7.60 -2.65
CA ASN A 453 -14.95 -8.47 -3.08
C ASN A 453 -14.99 -9.84 -2.40
N TRP A 454 -15.45 -9.93 -1.15
CA TRP A 454 -15.49 -11.19 -0.41
C TRP A 454 -16.29 -12.29 -1.10
N ARG A 455 -17.23 -11.96 -2.01
CA ARG A 455 -18.07 -12.93 -2.75
C ARG A 455 -17.41 -13.52 -4.00
N ARG A 456 -16.43 -12.81 -4.55
CA ARG A 456 -15.86 -13.08 -5.88
C ARG A 456 -14.67 -14.04 -5.80
N GLY A 457 -14.47 -14.84 -6.84
CA GLY A 457 -13.24 -15.63 -7.00
C GLY A 457 -12.09 -14.75 -7.48
N ASN A 458 -12.37 -13.82 -8.39
CA ASN A 458 -11.42 -12.86 -8.93
C ASN A 458 -11.72 -11.47 -8.36
N LYS A 459 -10.88 -11.05 -7.42
CA LYS A 459 -11.03 -9.80 -6.67
C LYS A 459 -10.80 -8.60 -7.58
N VAL A 460 -11.52 -7.53 -7.29
CA VAL A 460 -11.25 -6.21 -7.88
C VAL A 460 -10.22 -5.51 -7.00
N PRO A 461 -8.97 -5.35 -7.43
CA PRO A 461 -7.99 -4.65 -6.62
C PRO A 461 -8.38 -3.17 -6.45
N ILE A 462 -8.17 -2.61 -5.26
CA ILE A 462 -8.22 -1.17 -5.05
C ILE A 462 -6.81 -0.63 -5.19
N LEU A 463 -6.57 0.19 -6.22
CA LEU A 463 -5.31 0.89 -6.44
C LEU A 463 -5.17 2.06 -5.48
N ILE A 464 -4.06 2.09 -4.73
CA ILE A 464 -3.70 3.16 -3.81
C ILE A 464 -2.32 3.68 -4.24
N LEU A 465 -2.25 4.92 -4.70
CA LEU A 465 -0.97 5.59 -4.96
C LEU A 465 -0.63 6.48 -3.76
N ASN A 466 0.50 6.21 -3.12
CA ASN A 466 0.95 6.95 -1.95
C ASN A 466 1.89 8.10 -2.36
N ALA A 467 1.65 9.27 -1.82
CA ALA A 467 2.49 10.46 -1.89
C ALA A 467 2.68 11.01 -0.46
N THR A 468 3.52 12.01 -0.28
CA THR A 468 3.67 12.67 1.02
C THR A 468 3.36 14.15 0.88
N THR A 469 2.58 14.71 1.80
CA THR A 469 2.28 16.14 1.80
C THR A 469 3.29 16.90 2.64
N LEU A 470 3.91 17.92 2.04
CA LEU A 470 4.85 18.81 2.73
C LEU A 470 4.16 19.74 3.73
N ASN A 471 2.84 19.86 3.66
CA ASN A 471 2.06 20.77 4.52
C ASN A 471 2.01 20.29 5.97
N THR A 472 1.92 18.98 6.17
CA THR A 472 1.67 18.31 7.45
C THR A 472 2.69 17.20 7.74
N GLY A 473 3.43 16.74 6.72
CA GLY A 473 4.33 15.59 6.84
C GLY A 473 3.62 14.23 6.77
N HIS A 474 2.31 14.22 6.56
CA HIS A 474 1.50 13.00 6.53
C HIS A 474 1.52 12.28 5.18
N ASN A 475 1.12 11.01 5.18
CA ASN A 475 0.83 10.27 3.97
C ASN A 475 -0.36 10.91 3.23
N TRP A 476 -0.29 10.95 1.91
CA TRP A 476 -1.36 11.36 1.02
C TRP A 476 -1.69 10.21 0.07
N GLN A 477 -2.95 9.83 -0.04
CA GLN A 477 -3.36 8.72 -0.89
C GLN A 477 -4.24 9.21 -2.04
N PHE A 478 -4.03 8.63 -3.23
CA PHE A 478 -4.97 8.70 -4.35
C PHE A 478 -5.65 7.35 -4.54
N THR A 479 -6.99 7.36 -4.54
CA THR A 479 -7.84 6.20 -4.85
C THR A 479 -8.89 6.62 -5.88
N ALA A 480 -9.54 5.68 -6.57
CA ALA A 480 -10.52 6.03 -7.61
C ALA A 480 -11.76 6.79 -7.08
N THR A 481 -11.95 6.81 -5.76
CA THR A 481 -13.12 7.42 -5.12
C THR A 481 -12.81 8.67 -4.29
N TRP A 482 -11.56 8.80 -3.81
CA TRP A 482 -11.16 9.89 -2.93
C TRP A 482 -9.64 10.10 -2.96
N MET A 483 -9.21 11.29 -2.53
CA MET A 483 -7.81 11.60 -2.25
C MET A 483 -7.67 12.32 -0.90
N GLY A 484 -6.49 12.28 -0.27
CA GLY A 484 -6.24 13.00 0.98
C GLY A 484 -5.45 12.20 2.01
N GLU A 485 -5.37 12.72 3.23
CA GLU A 485 -4.65 12.07 4.33
C GLU A 485 -5.52 10.96 4.97
N PRO A 486 -5.07 9.69 4.97
CA PRO A 486 -5.76 8.62 5.65
C PRO A 486 -5.71 8.84 7.17
N PRO A 487 -6.79 8.48 7.91
CA PRO A 487 -6.81 8.65 9.36
C PRO A 487 -5.97 7.62 10.11
N GLY A 488 -5.87 6.39 9.59
CA GLY A 488 -5.38 5.25 10.39
C GLY A 488 -3.90 5.28 10.75
N THR A 489 -3.11 6.16 10.14
CA THR A 489 -1.65 6.26 10.35
C THR A 489 -1.24 7.36 11.31
N LEU A 490 -2.19 8.12 11.86
CA LEU A 490 -1.93 9.27 12.70
C LEU A 490 -2.07 8.90 14.18
N ASP A 491 -1.06 9.27 14.97
CA ASP A 491 -1.09 9.20 16.44
C ASP A 491 -1.19 10.62 16.99
N THR A 492 -2.40 10.98 17.41
CA THR A 492 -2.73 12.32 17.94
C THR A 492 -2.05 12.63 19.27
N LYS A 493 -1.41 11.67 19.94
CA LYS A 493 -0.66 11.90 21.18
C LYS A 493 0.70 12.54 20.92
N VAL A 494 1.27 12.30 19.75
CA VAL A 494 2.60 12.82 19.36
C VAL A 494 2.54 13.75 18.15
N ASP A 495 1.41 13.78 17.43
CA ASP A 495 1.18 14.64 16.27
C ASP A 495 -0.01 15.57 16.50
N ALA A 496 0.28 16.87 16.60
CA ALA A 496 -0.70 17.93 16.77
C ALA A 496 -0.89 18.78 15.50
N ASN A 497 -0.39 18.33 14.35
CA ASN A 497 -0.58 19.05 13.09
C ASN A 497 -2.06 19.03 12.67
N TYR A 498 -2.49 20.08 11.96
CA TYR A 498 -3.79 20.06 11.31
C TYR A 498 -3.81 18.99 10.22
N ARG A 499 -5.00 18.48 9.90
CA ARG A 499 -5.17 17.35 8.99
C ARG A 499 -5.91 17.74 7.72
N LEU A 500 -5.37 17.35 6.57
CA LEU A 500 -6.03 17.45 5.27
C LEU A 500 -6.88 16.21 5.01
N ARG A 501 -8.12 16.21 5.52
CA ARG A 501 -9.03 15.06 5.49
C ARG A 501 -9.26 14.51 4.08
N ARG A 502 -9.63 13.23 3.99
CA ARG A 502 -10.09 12.58 2.76
C ARG A 502 -11.18 13.42 2.08
N LEU A 503 -10.94 13.77 0.83
CA LEU A 503 -11.88 14.42 -0.09
C LEU A 503 -12.40 13.38 -1.08
N TYR A 504 -13.68 13.05 -1.00
CA TYR A 504 -14.35 12.23 -2.01
C TYR A 504 -14.61 13.11 -3.25
N TYR A 505 -14.39 12.56 -4.45
CA TYR A 505 -14.43 13.37 -5.68
C TYR A 505 -15.81 13.98 -5.97
N ASP A 506 -16.89 13.32 -5.52
CA ASP A 506 -18.26 13.82 -5.62
C ASP A 506 -18.57 14.95 -4.63
N GLU A 507 -17.74 15.14 -3.60
CA GLU A 507 -17.84 16.21 -2.60
C GLU A 507 -16.87 17.39 -2.87
N ALA A 508 -16.13 17.35 -3.98
CA ALA A 508 -15.11 18.34 -4.28
C ALA A 508 -15.72 19.75 -4.55
N PRO A 509 -15.09 20.84 -4.05
CA PRO A 509 -15.67 22.20 -4.09
C PRO A 509 -15.84 22.76 -5.50
N PHE A 510 -15.12 22.21 -6.48
CA PHE A 510 -15.29 22.47 -7.90
C PHE A 510 -15.60 21.11 -8.54
N GLY A 511 -16.81 20.93 -9.09
CA GLY A 511 -17.36 19.62 -9.45
C GLY A 511 -16.35 18.62 -10.04
N ASN A 512 -16.34 17.39 -9.51
CA ASN A 512 -15.44 16.29 -9.88
C ASN A 512 -13.99 16.74 -10.15
N THR A 513 -13.30 17.43 -9.22
CA THR A 513 -11.90 17.89 -9.39
C THR A 513 -11.05 16.77 -10.02
N PRO A 514 -10.80 16.83 -11.34
CA PRO A 514 -10.35 15.64 -12.04
C PRO A 514 -8.82 15.62 -11.95
N ILE A 515 -8.27 14.51 -11.46
CA ILE A 515 -6.83 14.30 -11.39
C ILE A 515 -6.45 13.29 -12.45
N ARG A 516 -5.45 13.63 -13.27
CA ARG A 516 -4.90 12.70 -14.26
C ARG A 516 -4.18 11.55 -13.57
N LEU A 517 -4.29 10.35 -14.11
CA LEU A 517 -3.55 9.19 -13.61
C LEU A 517 -2.05 9.46 -13.64
N GLY A 518 -1.55 10.03 -14.74
CA GLY A 518 -0.15 10.45 -14.86
C GLY A 518 0.29 11.41 -13.76
N ASP A 519 -0.53 12.39 -13.41
CA ASP A 519 -0.22 13.38 -12.36
C ASP A 519 -0.18 12.74 -10.97
N ALA A 520 -1.11 11.83 -10.65
CA ALA A 520 -1.12 11.10 -9.37
C ALA A 520 0.10 10.18 -9.24
N VAL A 521 0.47 9.47 -10.31
CA VAL A 521 1.68 8.65 -10.37
C VAL A 521 2.93 9.52 -10.24
N ALA A 522 2.98 10.66 -10.94
CA ALA A 522 4.11 11.58 -10.86
C ALA A 522 4.26 12.21 -9.48
N ALA A 523 3.17 12.55 -8.79
CA ALA A 523 3.22 12.97 -7.39
C ALA A 523 3.85 11.90 -6.50
N SER A 524 3.43 10.64 -6.68
CA SER A 524 3.98 9.49 -5.96
C SER A 524 5.46 9.23 -6.26
N ALA A 525 5.96 9.64 -7.42
CA ALA A 525 7.36 9.49 -7.87
C ALA A 525 8.19 10.80 -7.82
N CYS A 526 7.66 11.85 -7.16
CA CYS A 526 8.26 13.17 -7.14
C CYS A 526 9.39 13.26 -6.09
N VAL A 527 10.54 12.65 -6.37
CA VAL A 527 11.69 12.62 -5.46
C VAL A 527 12.17 14.05 -5.14
N PRO A 528 12.21 14.45 -3.85
CA PRO A 528 12.64 15.79 -3.46
C PRO A 528 14.03 16.15 -3.97
N GLY A 529 14.20 17.38 -4.43
CA GLY A 529 15.46 17.89 -5.00
C GLY A 529 15.64 17.61 -6.50
N ILE A 530 14.96 16.60 -7.05
CA ILE A 530 14.97 16.30 -8.48
C ILE A 530 13.74 16.90 -9.17
N PHE A 531 12.57 16.73 -8.55
CA PHE A 531 11.28 17.16 -9.08
C PHE A 531 10.63 18.27 -8.22
N GLU A 532 9.85 19.16 -8.83
CA GLU A 532 9.04 20.12 -8.07
C GLU A 532 7.77 19.43 -7.51
N PRO A 533 7.38 19.71 -6.25
CA PRO A 533 6.16 19.12 -5.68
C PRO A 533 4.92 19.37 -6.55
N LEU A 534 4.06 18.35 -6.70
CA LEU A 534 2.75 18.54 -7.33
C LEU A 534 1.91 19.45 -6.41
N SER A 535 1.38 20.53 -6.96
CA SER A 535 0.58 21.50 -6.20
C SER A 535 -0.90 21.36 -6.53
N LEU A 536 -1.73 21.23 -5.49
CA LEU A 536 -3.19 21.26 -5.60
C LEU A 536 -3.70 22.50 -4.84
N THR A 537 -4.45 23.36 -5.52
CA THR A 537 -4.94 24.64 -4.98
C THR A 537 -6.45 24.58 -4.74
N ARG A 538 -6.94 25.43 -3.83
CA ARG A 538 -8.38 25.60 -3.54
C ARG A 538 -9.10 24.30 -3.13
N LEU A 539 -8.42 23.37 -2.48
CA LEU A 539 -9.04 22.11 -2.01
C LEU A 539 -9.57 22.19 -0.59
N TYR A 540 -8.90 22.97 0.26
CA TYR A 540 -9.21 23.08 1.67
C TYR A 540 -9.25 24.56 2.07
N GLU A 541 -10.05 24.85 3.08
CA GLU A 541 -10.09 26.12 3.79
C GLU A 541 -9.93 25.81 5.28
N ARG A 542 -9.18 26.63 6.00
CA ARG A 542 -9.11 26.56 7.46
C ARG A 542 -9.22 27.94 8.08
N ASP A 543 -9.95 28.01 9.19
CA ASP A 543 -9.95 29.18 10.05
C ASP A 543 -8.66 29.22 10.88
N THR A 544 -8.10 30.43 11.01
CA THR A 544 -6.95 30.71 11.86
C THR A 544 -7.22 32.00 12.63
N ASP A 545 -6.41 32.28 13.66
CA ASP A 545 -6.47 33.55 14.40
C ASP A 545 -6.31 34.79 13.49
N ARG A 546 -5.77 34.61 12.28
CA ARG A 546 -5.55 35.68 11.29
C ARG A 546 -6.60 35.69 10.17
N GLY A 547 -7.68 34.93 10.33
CA GLY A 547 -8.73 34.74 9.32
C GLY A 547 -8.61 33.42 8.56
N LYS A 548 -9.40 33.29 7.49
CA LYS A 548 -9.46 32.10 6.64
C LYS A 548 -8.24 31.99 5.73
N ILE A 549 -7.68 30.80 5.65
CA ILE A 549 -6.54 30.47 4.78
C ILE A 549 -6.90 29.26 3.92
N GLU A 550 -6.60 29.34 2.63
CA GLU A 550 -6.65 28.21 1.70
C GLU A 550 -5.24 27.63 1.50
N PRO A 551 -4.87 26.53 2.20
CA PRO A 551 -3.55 25.92 2.00
C PRO A 551 -3.40 25.36 0.58
N ILE A 552 -2.25 25.64 -0.03
CA ILE A 552 -1.81 24.95 -1.25
C ILE A 552 -1.21 23.62 -0.84
N VAL A 553 -1.84 22.51 -1.22
CA VAL A 553 -1.34 21.17 -0.93
C VAL A 553 -0.15 20.88 -1.84
N ARG A 554 1.01 20.53 -1.27
CA ARG A 554 2.23 20.23 -2.01
C ARG A 554 2.66 18.80 -1.76
N LEU A 555 2.67 18.00 -2.82
CA LEU A 555 2.91 16.56 -2.75
C LEU A 555 4.27 16.19 -3.33
N VAL A 556 4.98 15.33 -2.62
CA VAL A 556 6.25 14.72 -3.02
C VAL A 556 6.13 13.18 -2.99
N ASP A 557 7.21 12.51 -3.39
CA ASP A 557 7.30 11.05 -3.40
C ASP A 557 6.81 10.43 -2.08
N GLY A 558 5.98 9.39 -2.18
CA GLY A 558 5.42 8.71 -1.01
C GLY A 558 6.47 8.04 -0.12
N GLY A 559 7.65 7.75 -0.69
CA GLY A 559 8.77 7.17 0.02
C GLY A 559 9.43 8.07 1.05
N VAL A 560 9.05 9.36 1.10
CA VAL A 560 9.44 10.25 2.21
C VAL A 560 8.82 9.79 3.54
N GLN A 561 7.61 9.24 3.51
CA GLN A 561 6.89 8.79 4.72
C GLN A 561 6.77 7.25 4.80
N ASP A 562 6.37 6.59 3.72
CA ASP A 562 6.19 5.12 3.67
C ASP A 562 6.63 4.60 2.30
N ASN A 563 7.93 4.26 2.18
CA ASN A 563 8.47 3.78 0.90
C ASN A 563 8.07 2.36 0.55
N GLN A 564 7.63 1.58 1.54
CA GLN A 564 7.25 0.18 1.35
C GLN A 564 5.76 0.03 1.02
N GLY A 565 4.96 1.07 1.23
CA GLY A 565 3.51 1.08 1.00
C GLY A 565 2.74 0.24 2.02
N ILE A 566 3.32 -0.06 3.18
CA ILE A 566 2.76 -0.99 4.18
C ILE A 566 1.61 -0.33 4.94
N SER A 567 1.74 0.95 5.29
CA SER A 567 0.78 1.63 6.14
C SER A 567 -0.61 1.68 5.51
N ALA A 568 -0.70 1.84 4.18
CA ALA A 568 -1.96 1.79 3.46
C ALA A 568 -2.64 0.42 3.54
N LEU A 569 -1.88 -0.68 3.45
CA LEU A 569 -2.45 -2.03 3.53
C LEU A 569 -3.00 -2.34 4.93
N LEU A 570 -2.29 -1.89 5.98
CA LEU A 570 -2.74 -1.99 7.36
C LEU A 570 -4.01 -1.18 7.61
N ASP A 571 -4.10 0.06 7.10
CA ASP A 571 -5.32 0.90 7.17
C ASP A 571 -6.54 0.24 6.51
N GLN A 572 -6.32 -0.52 5.44
CA GLN A 572 -7.37 -1.29 4.77
C GLN A 572 -7.70 -2.64 5.44
N GLY A 573 -7.02 -2.98 6.54
CA GLY A 573 -7.25 -4.22 7.29
C GLY A 573 -6.80 -5.48 6.54
N CYS A 574 -5.77 -5.36 5.69
CA CYS A 574 -5.14 -6.53 5.08
C CYS A 574 -4.47 -7.37 6.17
N ASN A 575 -4.73 -8.66 6.19
CA ASN A 575 -4.13 -9.62 7.12
C ASN A 575 -3.28 -10.69 6.42
N VAL A 576 -3.15 -10.60 5.10
CA VAL A 576 -2.10 -11.25 4.32
C VAL A 576 -1.36 -10.18 3.55
N LEU A 577 -0.07 -10.00 3.83
CA LEU A 577 0.76 -8.95 3.24
C LEU A 577 1.81 -9.55 2.31
N LEU A 578 1.83 -9.11 1.05
CA LEU A 578 2.86 -9.45 0.08
C LEU A 578 3.65 -8.18 -0.24
N VAL A 579 4.78 -7.99 0.43
CA VAL A 579 5.59 -6.77 0.36
C VAL A 579 6.80 -7.02 -0.54
N SER A 580 6.85 -6.30 -1.65
CA SER A 580 7.99 -6.23 -2.55
C SER A 580 8.74 -4.92 -2.33
N ASP A 581 9.91 -4.99 -1.69
CA ASP A 581 10.72 -3.82 -1.33
C ASP A 581 11.99 -3.70 -2.19
N ALA A 582 11.84 -3.10 -3.37
CA ALA A 582 12.90 -2.82 -4.33
C ALA A 582 13.52 -1.41 -4.19
N SER A 583 13.24 -0.74 -3.09
CA SER A 583 13.64 0.66 -2.93
C SER A 583 15.14 0.84 -2.67
N GLY A 584 15.65 2.06 -2.89
CA GLY A 584 17.04 2.42 -2.63
C GLY A 584 17.42 2.12 -1.18
N GLN A 585 18.24 1.08 -0.97
CA GLN A 585 18.74 0.73 0.36
C GLN A 585 20.09 1.40 0.58
N MET A 586 20.21 2.13 1.70
CA MET A 586 21.41 2.87 2.07
C MET A 586 22.65 1.96 1.99
N SER A 587 23.65 2.35 1.20
CA SER A 587 24.95 1.68 1.12
C SER A 587 25.89 2.15 2.22
N ALA A 588 26.84 1.29 2.59
CA ALA A 588 28.03 1.72 3.29
C ALA A 588 28.78 2.74 2.42
N ASP A 589 29.41 3.71 3.07
CA ASP A 589 30.24 4.73 2.43
C ASP A 589 31.46 4.90 3.34
N ASP A 590 32.63 4.52 2.82
CA ASP A 590 33.88 4.55 3.57
C ASP A 590 34.35 5.99 3.80
N PHE A 591 33.95 6.93 2.93
CA PHE A 591 34.38 8.32 2.96
C PHE A 591 33.18 9.26 2.77
N PRO A 592 32.26 9.33 3.75
CA PRO A 592 31.08 10.17 3.64
C PRO A 592 31.47 11.64 3.46
N GLY A 593 30.87 12.29 2.46
CA GLY A 593 31.16 13.68 2.16
C GLY A 593 30.82 14.63 3.31
N THR A 594 31.72 15.57 3.62
CA THR A 594 31.60 16.53 4.75
C THR A 594 30.93 17.86 4.37
N GLY A 595 30.62 18.07 3.09
CA GLY A 595 30.06 19.32 2.59
C GLY A 595 28.62 19.58 3.00
N LEU A 596 28.20 20.85 2.95
CA LEU A 596 26.87 21.34 3.33
C LEU A 596 25.70 20.67 2.56
N LEU A 597 25.98 20.07 1.39
CA LEU A 597 24.97 19.32 0.62
C LEU A 597 25.01 17.81 0.92
N ASN A 598 26.19 17.25 1.15
CA ASN A 598 26.36 15.80 1.32
C ASN A 598 25.82 15.31 2.67
N VAL A 599 26.06 16.07 3.74
CA VAL A 599 25.63 15.70 5.09
C VAL A 599 24.10 15.62 5.21
N PRO A 600 23.29 16.61 4.77
CA PRO A 600 21.83 16.49 4.80
C PRO A 600 21.28 15.33 3.96
N LEU A 601 21.87 15.05 2.79
CA LEU A 601 21.45 13.93 1.94
C LEU A 601 21.75 12.56 2.59
N ARG A 602 22.93 12.43 3.23
CA ARG A 602 23.30 11.24 3.99
C ARG A 602 22.39 11.06 5.21
N ALA A 603 22.11 12.13 5.94
CA ALA A 603 21.16 12.12 7.07
C ALA A 603 19.74 11.70 6.64
N ASN A 604 19.23 12.24 5.52
CA ASN A 604 17.94 11.81 4.98
C ASN A 604 17.93 10.31 4.65
N SER A 605 19.01 9.80 4.06
CA SER A 605 19.15 8.37 3.76
C SER A 605 19.14 7.50 5.02
N ILE A 606 19.79 7.95 6.11
CA ILE A 606 19.78 7.29 7.42
C ILE A 606 18.37 7.26 8.01
N LEU A 607 17.67 8.39 7.99
CA LEU A 607 16.29 8.48 8.48
C LEU A 607 15.36 7.55 7.70
N GLN A 608 15.47 7.51 6.37
CA GLN A 608 14.69 6.60 5.52
C GLN A 608 15.01 5.12 5.80
N ALA A 609 16.29 4.77 6.02
CA ALA A 609 16.67 3.42 6.43
C ALA A 609 16.05 3.04 7.78
N ARG A 610 16.04 3.98 8.74
CA ARG A 610 15.43 3.77 10.06
C ARG A 610 13.92 3.56 9.99
N VAL A 611 13.21 4.34 9.17
CA VAL A 611 11.76 4.18 8.95
C VAL A 611 11.45 2.80 8.39
N ARG A 612 12.18 2.37 7.34
CA ARG A 612 12.03 1.04 6.74
C ARG A 612 12.20 -0.09 7.77
N GLU A 613 13.23 -0.02 8.61
CA GLU A 613 13.44 -1.01 9.67
C GLU A 613 12.30 -1.03 10.70
N ALA A 614 11.79 0.15 11.07
CA ALA A 614 10.69 0.26 12.02
C ALA A 614 9.41 -0.39 11.46
N GLN A 615 9.08 -0.13 10.19
CA GLN A 615 7.96 -0.74 9.50
C GLN A 615 8.08 -2.28 9.41
N TYR A 616 9.27 -2.79 9.08
CA TYR A 616 9.52 -4.23 9.08
C TYR A 616 9.36 -4.85 10.48
N ARG A 617 9.83 -4.18 11.53
CA ARG A 617 9.64 -4.65 12.93
C ARG A 617 8.17 -4.68 13.32
N GLU A 618 7.38 -3.69 12.90
CA GLU A 618 5.94 -3.62 13.17
C GLU A 618 5.19 -4.82 12.57
N ILE A 619 5.32 -5.06 11.26
CA ILE A 619 4.64 -6.19 10.61
C ILE A 619 5.16 -7.54 11.12
N SER A 620 6.44 -7.62 11.49
CA SER A 620 7.01 -8.82 12.13
C SER A 620 6.39 -9.08 13.50
N ALA A 621 6.08 -8.03 14.28
CA ALA A 621 5.37 -8.15 15.55
C ALA A 621 3.92 -8.61 15.34
N ARG A 622 3.20 -8.03 14.38
CA ARG A 622 1.83 -8.44 14.00
C ARG A 622 1.75 -9.88 13.49
N ARG A 623 2.81 -10.37 12.81
CA ARG A 623 2.93 -11.78 12.42
C ARG A 623 3.11 -12.69 13.64
N ARG A 624 3.98 -12.33 14.58
CA ARG A 624 4.21 -13.11 15.80
C ARG A 624 2.98 -13.17 16.72
N SER A 625 2.16 -12.12 16.75
CA SER A 625 0.92 -12.07 17.55
C SER A 625 -0.28 -12.81 16.91
N GLY A 626 -0.12 -13.32 15.69
CA GLY A 626 -1.16 -14.05 14.96
C GLY A 626 -2.17 -13.17 14.22
N LEU A 627 -2.01 -11.84 14.22
CA LEU A 627 -2.87 -10.91 13.48
C LEU A 627 -2.68 -11.00 11.96
N LEU A 628 -1.43 -11.21 11.52
CA LEU A 628 -1.17 -11.53 10.12
C LEU A 628 -1.30 -13.03 9.88
N LYS A 629 -2.23 -13.41 9.01
CA LYS A 629 -2.44 -14.78 8.54
C LYS A 629 -1.33 -15.26 7.60
N GLY A 630 -0.66 -14.33 6.93
CA GLY A 630 0.45 -14.61 6.02
C GLY A 630 1.27 -13.36 5.73
N MET A 631 2.57 -13.54 5.50
CA MET A 631 3.48 -12.45 5.19
C MET A 631 4.57 -12.94 4.25
N MET A 632 4.73 -12.26 3.11
CA MET A 632 5.92 -12.30 2.27
C MET A 632 6.56 -10.92 2.34
N PHE A 633 7.87 -10.89 2.54
CA PHE A 633 8.66 -9.66 2.53
C PHE A 633 9.99 -9.96 1.87
N ILE A 634 10.25 -9.34 0.72
CA ILE A 634 11.49 -9.49 -0.04
C ILE A 634 12.12 -8.12 -0.28
N HIS A 635 13.45 -8.06 -0.33
CA HIS A 635 14.17 -6.82 -0.63
C HIS A 635 15.52 -7.04 -1.32
N LEU A 636 15.99 -6.07 -2.12
CA LEU A 636 17.18 -6.24 -2.97
C LEU A 636 18.48 -6.66 -2.25
N LYS A 637 18.70 -6.27 -0.99
CA LYS A 637 19.87 -6.75 -0.20
C LYS A 637 19.67 -8.08 0.53
N GLN A 638 18.58 -8.81 0.30
CA GLN A 638 18.34 -10.09 0.97
C GLN A 638 19.46 -11.07 0.65
N ASP A 639 19.93 -11.79 1.67
CA ASP A 639 21.09 -12.67 1.64
C ASP A 639 22.45 -12.03 1.35
N LEU A 640 22.55 -10.69 1.24
CA LEU A 640 23.85 -10.03 1.30
C LEU A 640 24.33 -10.02 2.75
N GLU A 641 25.58 -10.45 2.97
CA GLU A 641 26.15 -10.57 4.31
C GLU A 641 26.53 -9.19 4.88
N ILE A 642 26.50 -9.11 6.21
CA ILE A 642 26.99 -7.95 6.94
C ILE A 642 28.45 -8.23 7.26
N ASP A 643 29.34 -7.48 6.61
CA ASP A 643 30.78 -7.52 6.93
C ASP A 643 31.03 -6.75 8.22
N LEU A 644 31.54 -7.45 9.23
CA LEU A 644 32.05 -6.82 10.45
C LEU A 644 33.44 -6.28 10.17
N VAL A 645 33.58 -4.95 10.27
CA VAL A 645 34.87 -4.27 10.14
C VAL A 645 35.38 -3.96 11.55
N ASP A 646 36.45 -4.64 11.94
CA ASP A 646 37.12 -4.39 13.22
C ASP A 646 37.92 -3.08 13.17
N TRP A 647 38.10 -2.42 14.32
CA TRP A 647 38.98 -1.27 14.40
C TRP A 647 40.45 -1.68 14.21
N ILE A 648 41.31 -0.71 13.86
CA ILE A 648 42.75 -0.93 13.72
C ILE A 648 43.30 -1.45 15.05
N ASP A 649 44.07 -2.53 15.02
CA ASP A 649 44.64 -3.22 16.20
C ASP A 649 43.59 -3.80 17.19
N CYS A 650 42.45 -4.26 16.67
CA CYS A 650 41.42 -4.97 17.43
C CYS A 650 41.99 -6.22 18.16
N GLN A 651 41.73 -6.30 19.47
CA GLN A 651 42.23 -7.38 20.34
C GLN A 651 41.31 -8.60 20.37
N ASP A 652 40.08 -8.44 19.89
CA ASP A 652 39.01 -9.43 19.85
C ASP A 652 38.38 -9.47 18.44
N PRO A 653 39.15 -9.81 17.40
CA PRO A 653 38.71 -9.68 16.01
C PRO A 653 37.47 -10.52 15.72
N SER A 654 36.54 -9.94 14.97
CA SER A 654 35.30 -10.56 14.55
C SER A 654 35.59 -11.76 13.65
N ARG A 655 34.94 -12.90 13.92
CA ARG A 655 35.08 -14.08 13.06
C ARG A 655 34.40 -13.83 11.71
N ARG A 656 35.20 -13.65 10.65
CA ARG A 656 34.68 -13.60 9.28
C ARG A 656 34.00 -14.91 8.91
N LYS A 657 32.72 -14.85 8.54
CA LYS A 657 32.03 -15.99 7.94
C LYS A 657 32.51 -16.13 6.50
N GLN A 658 32.77 -17.36 6.06
CA GLN A 658 33.06 -17.62 4.66
C GLN A 658 31.75 -17.52 3.89
N ALA A 659 31.57 -16.43 3.14
CA ALA A 659 30.35 -16.20 2.38
C ALA A 659 30.18 -17.29 1.31
N ARG A 660 28.99 -17.89 1.24
CA ARG A 660 28.64 -18.76 0.11
C ARG A 660 28.58 -17.91 -1.16
N PRO A 661 29.10 -18.36 -2.31
CA PRO A 661 29.13 -17.54 -3.52
C PRO A 661 27.72 -17.17 -4.03
N LEU A 662 26.75 -18.06 -3.82
CA LEU A 662 25.35 -17.87 -4.21
C LEU A 662 24.48 -17.45 -3.01
N THR A 663 23.45 -16.67 -3.29
CA THR A 663 22.31 -16.43 -2.39
C THR A 663 21.47 -17.71 -2.25
N SER A 664 20.59 -17.77 -1.25
CA SER A 664 19.67 -18.92 -1.05
C SER A 664 18.66 -19.12 -2.20
N TYR A 665 18.47 -18.10 -3.03
CA TYR A 665 17.65 -18.14 -4.25
C TYR A 665 18.48 -18.34 -5.53
N GLY A 666 19.79 -18.56 -5.40
CA GLY A 666 20.65 -19.05 -6.48
C GLY A 666 21.29 -17.98 -7.36
N VAL A 667 21.36 -16.72 -6.91
CA VAL A 667 22.03 -15.63 -7.64
C VAL A 667 23.44 -15.43 -7.09
N GLN A 668 24.42 -15.18 -7.96
CA GLN A 668 25.78 -14.83 -7.51
C GLN A 668 25.77 -13.50 -6.75
N ARG A 669 26.43 -13.48 -5.59
CA ARG A 669 26.41 -12.29 -4.72
C ARG A 669 26.95 -11.03 -5.37
N LYS A 670 27.99 -11.14 -6.22
CA LYS A 670 28.48 -9.97 -6.98
C LYS A 670 27.43 -9.42 -7.94
N ILE A 671 26.70 -10.31 -8.62
CA ILE A 671 25.59 -9.91 -9.48
C ILE A 671 24.48 -9.27 -8.63
N GLN A 672 24.13 -9.85 -7.48
CA GLN A 672 23.14 -9.27 -6.56
C GLN A 672 23.54 -7.88 -6.06
N GLN A 673 24.82 -7.68 -5.75
CA GLN A 673 25.38 -6.38 -5.37
C GLN A 673 25.23 -5.37 -6.51
N SER A 674 25.57 -5.75 -7.75
CA SER A 674 25.40 -4.88 -8.92
C SER A 674 23.93 -4.56 -9.21
N ILE A 675 23.02 -5.53 -9.11
CA ILE A 675 21.56 -5.31 -9.25
C ILE A 675 21.06 -4.30 -8.20
N THR A 676 21.51 -4.44 -6.95
CA THR A 676 21.16 -3.51 -5.86
C THR A 676 21.71 -2.10 -6.11
N ALA A 677 22.87 -1.99 -6.76
CA ALA A 677 23.54 -0.73 -7.06
C ALA A 677 23.02 -0.03 -8.33
N LEU A 678 22.24 -0.72 -9.17
CA LEU A 678 21.62 -0.11 -10.36
C LEU A 678 20.91 1.20 -9.98
N ARG A 679 21.03 2.17 -10.88
CA ARG A 679 20.37 3.48 -10.74
C ARG A 679 18.87 3.36 -10.51
N THR A 680 18.28 4.31 -9.78
CA THR A 680 16.86 4.33 -9.42
C THR A 680 16.06 5.37 -10.20
N ASP A 681 16.64 6.03 -11.18
CA ASP A 681 16.01 7.15 -11.87
C ASP A 681 15.14 6.70 -13.06
N LEU A 682 14.50 7.67 -13.72
CA LEU A 682 13.60 7.46 -14.87
C LEU A 682 14.37 7.34 -16.20
N ASP A 683 15.60 6.83 -16.15
CA ASP A 683 16.48 6.62 -17.29
C ASP A 683 16.12 5.33 -18.05
N SER A 684 16.65 5.14 -19.26
CA SER A 684 16.46 3.89 -20.02
C SER A 684 17.10 2.70 -19.31
N PHE A 685 16.52 1.50 -19.44
CA PHE A 685 17.11 0.24 -19.00
C PHE A 685 17.27 -0.70 -20.19
N SER A 686 18.44 -1.30 -20.34
CA SER A 686 18.67 -2.32 -21.37
C SER A 686 17.99 -3.65 -21.03
N ASP A 687 17.85 -4.55 -22.02
CA ASP A 687 17.27 -5.88 -21.80
C ASP A 687 18.03 -6.64 -20.71
N ALA A 688 19.36 -6.58 -20.68
CA ALA A 688 20.18 -7.23 -19.67
C ALA A 688 19.89 -6.73 -18.25
N GLU A 689 19.77 -5.41 -18.07
CA GLU A 689 19.44 -4.82 -16.76
C GLU A 689 18.00 -5.13 -16.36
N GLY A 690 17.05 -4.96 -17.28
CA GLY A 690 15.63 -5.21 -17.03
C GLY A 690 15.36 -6.67 -16.72
N TYR A 691 15.91 -7.60 -17.50
CA TYR A 691 15.73 -9.03 -17.28
C TYR A 691 16.43 -9.50 -16.01
N ALA A 692 17.60 -8.97 -15.66
CA ALA A 692 18.25 -9.29 -14.38
C ALA A 692 17.38 -8.88 -13.19
N LEU A 693 16.77 -7.69 -13.22
CA LEU A 693 15.86 -7.22 -12.18
C LEU A 693 14.59 -8.07 -12.08
N MET A 694 13.96 -8.37 -13.22
CA MET A 694 12.76 -9.24 -13.26
C MET A 694 13.08 -10.66 -12.79
N CYS A 695 14.20 -11.23 -13.22
CA CYS A 695 14.65 -12.56 -12.81
C CYS A 695 14.93 -12.60 -11.30
N ASP A 696 15.59 -11.58 -10.76
CA ASP A 696 15.85 -11.48 -9.32
C ASP A 696 14.54 -11.43 -8.51
N GLY A 697 13.62 -10.52 -8.86
CA GLY A 697 12.32 -10.43 -8.20
C GLY A 697 11.50 -11.72 -8.27
N TYR A 698 11.57 -12.43 -9.39
CA TYR A 698 10.93 -13.74 -9.58
C TYR A 698 11.55 -14.82 -8.66
N LEU A 699 12.88 -14.96 -8.64
CA LEU A 699 13.59 -15.97 -7.84
C LEU A 699 13.43 -15.72 -6.34
N MET A 700 13.52 -14.46 -5.91
CA MET A 700 13.31 -14.06 -4.52
C MET A 700 11.88 -14.35 -4.07
N THR A 701 10.89 -14.05 -4.92
CA THR A 701 9.47 -14.36 -4.62
C THR A 701 9.27 -15.86 -4.50
N GLU A 702 9.83 -16.66 -5.40
CA GLU A 702 9.74 -18.11 -5.33
C GLU A 702 10.34 -18.66 -4.03
N HIS A 703 11.52 -18.20 -3.67
CA HIS A 703 12.19 -18.62 -2.43
C HIS A 703 11.42 -18.17 -1.18
N ALA A 704 10.96 -16.93 -1.14
CA ALA A 704 10.21 -16.39 -0.02
C ALA A 704 8.88 -17.12 0.17
N LEU A 705 8.20 -17.51 -0.89
CA LEU A 705 6.91 -18.22 -0.79
C LEU A 705 7.04 -19.71 -0.47
N LYS A 706 8.18 -20.34 -0.77
CA LYS A 706 8.51 -21.69 -0.26
C LYS A 706 8.63 -21.70 1.27
N SER A 707 9.08 -20.61 1.86
CA SER A 707 9.30 -20.47 3.32
C SER A 707 8.21 -19.67 4.03
N ALA A 708 7.38 -18.92 3.30
CA ALA A 708 6.26 -18.19 3.85
C ALA A 708 5.19 -19.18 4.30
N ALA A 709 4.85 -19.12 5.59
CA ALA A 709 3.61 -19.70 6.11
C ALA A 709 2.43 -18.87 5.57
N LEU A 710 2.13 -18.99 4.27
CA LEU A 710 0.89 -18.48 3.70
C LEU A 710 -0.28 -19.32 4.25
N PRO A 711 -1.46 -18.73 4.46
CA PRO A 711 -2.57 -19.41 5.11
C PRO A 711 -2.99 -20.70 4.38
N LEU A 712 -3.44 -21.67 5.17
CA LEU A 712 -4.08 -22.93 4.75
C LEU A 712 -5.14 -22.63 3.67
N GLY A 713 -4.85 -22.97 2.42
CA GLY A 713 -5.76 -22.79 1.29
C GLY A 713 -5.13 -22.24 0.00
N PHE A 714 -3.85 -21.86 0.01
CA PHE A 714 -3.07 -21.83 -1.22
C PHE A 714 -2.50 -23.21 -1.46
N ALA A 715 -3.09 -23.94 -2.41
CA ALA A 715 -2.36 -25.00 -3.06
C ALA A 715 -1.25 -24.32 -3.87
N LEU A 716 -0.12 -24.04 -3.22
CA LEU A 716 1.16 -23.77 -3.88
C LEU A 716 1.60 -25.10 -4.52
N ASN A 717 0.75 -25.66 -5.39
CA ASN A 717 1.11 -26.78 -6.22
C ASN A 717 2.37 -26.34 -6.98
N ALA A 718 3.29 -27.27 -7.20
CA ALA A 718 4.43 -27.06 -8.08
C ALA A 718 3.90 -26.79 -9.49
N SER A 719 3.43 -25.57 -9.75
CA SER A 719 3.03 -25.14 -11.06
C SER A 719 4.27 -25.19 -11.93
N ALA A 720 4.13 -25.78 -13.12
CA ALA A 720 5.20 -25.72 -14.10
C ALA A 720 5.64 -24.26 -14.27
N ARG A 721 6.95 -24.05 -14.20
CA ARG A 721 7.56 -22.75 -14.40
C ARG A 721 7.22 -22.26 -15.80
N GLU A 722 6.64 -21.07 -15.91
CA GLU A 722 6.33 -20.48 -17.20
C GLU A 722 7.62 -20.04 -17.91
N GLN A 723 7.57 -20.03 -19.23
CA GLN A 723 8.67 -19.55 -20.06
C GLN A 723 8.62 -18.02 -20.17
N TRP A 724 9.12 -17.34 -19.15
CA TRP A 724 9.33 -15.89 -19.17
C TRP A 724 10.62 -15.55 -19.91
N LYS A 725 10.64 -14.46 -20.70
CA LYS A 725 11.85 -14.09 -21.47
C LYS A 725 12.97 -13.65 -20.53
N PHE A 726 12.63 -12.96 -19.45
CA PHE A 726 13.63 -12.54 -18.47
C PHE A 726 14.37 -13.70 -17.78
N LEU A 727 13.90 -14.95 -17.90
CA LEU A 727 14.62 -16.10 -17.34
C LEU A 727 15.80 -16.55 -18.20
N GLU A 728 15.94 -16.03 -19.42
CA GLU A 728 17.11 -16.30 -20.28
C GLU A 728 18.44 -15.89 -19.63
N VAL A 729 18.43 -14.93 -18.70
CA VAL A 729 19.64 -14.50 -17.97
C VAL A 729 19.92 -15.30 -16.70
N GLU A 730 19.04 -16.21 -16.27
CA GLU A 730 19.19 -16.93 -15.00
C GLU A 730 20.51 -17.71 -14.89
N GLU A 731 20.89 -18.43 -15.95
CA GLU A 731 22.16 -19.17 -15.95
C GLU A 731 23.36 -18.24 -15.85
N LEU A 732 23.32 -17.08 -16.50
CA LEU A 732 24.36 -16.05 -16.36
C LEU A 732 24.38 -15.48 -14.93
N MET A 733 23.23 -15.37 -14.27
CA MET A 733 23.13 -14.92 -12.87
C MET A 733 23.70 -15.94 -11.86
N ARG A 734 23.76 -17.23 -12.25
CA ARG A 734 24.35 -18.33 -11.45
C ARG A 734 25.85 -18.48 -11.66
N GLN A 735 26.36 -18.12 -12.83
CA GLN A 735 27.76 -18.32 -13.23
C GLN A 735 28.75 -17.46 -12.44
N PRO A 736 29.95 -17.97 -12.11
CA PRO A 736 30.99 -17.21 -11.43
C PRO A 736 31.29 -15.85 -12.09
N PRO A 737 31.79 -14.86 -11.33
CA PRO A 737 32.02 -13.50 -11.83
C PRO A 737 33.03 -13.41 -12.97
N GLU A 738 34.02 -14.30 -13.01
CA GLU A 738 35.13 -14.21 -13.97
C GLU A 738 34.65 -14.34 -15.42
N GLY A 739 34.80 -13.27 -16.20
CA GLY A 739 34.44 -13.25 -17.62
C GLY A 739 32.93 -13.21 -17.89
N ASN A 740 32.11 -13.00 -16.86
CA ASN A 740 30.65 -12.95 -16.99
C ASN A 740 30.20 -11.67 -17.73
N PRO A 741 29.60 -11.79 -18.93
CA PRO A 741 29.24 -10.64 -19.74
C PRO A 741 28.06 -9.85 -19.16
N LEU A 742 27.17 -10.50 -18.39
CA LEU A 742 26.07 -9.84 -17.69
C LEU A 742 26.58 -8.95 -16.56
N LEU A 743 27.52 -9.47 -15.74
CA LEU A 743 28.09 -8.71 -14.63
C LEU A 743 28.70 -7.39 -15.10
N ARG A 744 29.45 -7.41 -16.21
CA ARG A 744 30.05 -6.20 -16.79
C ARG A 744 29.01 -5.15 -17.21
N GLN A 745 27.83 -5.56 -17.65
CA GLN A 745 26.75 -4.63 -17.95
C GLN A 745 26.17 -4.01 -16.68
N LEU A 746 25.93 -4.84 -15.66
CA LEU A 746 25.32 -4.42 -14.40
C LEU A 746 26.24 -3.51 -13.58
N GLU A 747 27.55 -3.77 -13.57
CA GLU A 747 28.57 -2.93 -12.89
C GLU A 747 28.62 -1.49 -13.44
N GLU A 748 28.24 -1.29 -14.70
CA GLU A 748 28.18 0.04 -15.32
C GLU A 748 26.79 0.68 -15.22
N GLY A 749 25.80 -0.06 -14.71
CA GLY A 749 24.40 0.37 -14.60
C GLY A 749 24.11 1.24 -13.37
N ASP A 750 25.06 1.40 -12.46
CA ASP A 750 24.98 2.37 -11.35
C ASP A 750 25.19 3.82 -11.84
N LYS A 751 25.88 4.01 -12.97
CA LYS A 751 26.19 5.32 -13.56
C LYS A 751 24.97 5.92 -14.25
N LEU A 752 24.72 7.19 -13.96
CA LEU A 752 23.68 8.00 -14.63
C LEU A 752 24.10 8.46 -16.02
N PHE A 753 25.38 8.77 -16.21
CA PHE A 753 25.90 9.36 -17.45
C PHE A 753 27.06 8.55 -18.01
N PHE A 754 27.27 8.68 -19.32
CA PHE A 754 28.40 8.09 -20.04
C PHE A 754 28.52 6.55 -19.95
N LYS A 755 27.46 5.82 -19.54
CA LYS A 755 27.41 4.35 -19.47
C LYS A 755 27.99 3.65 -20.71
N ILE A 756 27.49 4.01 -21.88
CA ILE A 756 27.94 3.43 -23.16
C ILE A 756 29.41 3.73 -23.47
N TRP A 757 29.91 4.86 -22.96
CA TRP A 757 31.32 5.20 -23.09
C TRP A 757 32.18 4.29 -22.23
N ALA A 758 31.77 3.93 -21.02
CA ALA A 758 32.50 2.97 -20.21
C ALA A 758 32.45 1.55 -20.81
N LEU A 759 31.29 1.13 -21.32
CA LEU A 759 31.10 -0.20 -21.91
C LEU A 759 31.88 -0.40 -23.21
N SER A 760 31.85 0.58 -24.12
CA SER A 760 32.46 0.51 -25.46
C SER A 760 33.92 0.96 -25.46
N SER A 761 34.84 0.03 -25.79
CA SER A 761 36.27 0.35 -25.94
C SER A 761 36.54 1.40 -27.02
N ARG A 762 35.76 1.40 -28.11
CA ARG A 762 35.87 2.38 -29.19
C ARG A 762 35.50 3.78 -28.72
N LEU A 763 34.40 3.92 -27.99
CA LEU A 763 33.97 5.21 -27.45
C LEU A 763 34.92 5.73 -26.38
N ARG A 764 35.53 4.87 -25.54
CA ARG A 764 36.60 5.29 -24.63
C ARG A 764 37.78 5.90 -25.38
N GLY A 765 38.22 5.26 -26.46
CA GLY A 765 39.30 5.78 -27.30
C GLY A 765 38.96 7.15 -27.90
N ILE A 766 37.75 7.29 -28.45
CA ILE A 766 37.27 8.59 -28.99
C ILE A 766 37.18 9.64 -27.88
N GLY A 767 36.62 9.30 -26.72
CA GLY A 767 36.48 10.20 -25.58
C GLY A 767 37.84 10.69 -25.06
N ALA A 768 38.85 9.82 -25.00
CA ALA A 768 40.21 10.19 -24.64
C ALA A 768 40.83 11.17 -25.66
N LEU A 769 40.65 10.93 -26.96
CA LEU A 769 41.11 11.85 -28.01
C LEU A 769 40.43 13.23 -27.92
N VAL A 770 39.12 13.26 -27.68
CA VAL A 770 38.37 14.51 -27.48
C VAL A 770 38.84 15.24 -26.22
N ALA A 771 39.06 14.53 -25.12
CA ALA A 771 39.58 15.13 -23.88
C ALA A 771 40.98 15.73 -24.07
N ILE A 772 41.88 15.02 -24.75
CA ILE A 772 43.21 15.53 -25.12
C ILE A 772 43.06 16.79 -25.99
N GLY A 773 42.20 16.74 -27.01
CA GLY A 773 41.91 17.89 -27.87
C GLY A 773 41.38 19.10 -27.10
N LEU A 774 40.48 18.90 -26.13
CA LEU A 774 39.96 19.96 -25.26
C LEU A 774 41.03 20.54 -24.34
N VAL A 775 41.89 19.71 -23.77
CA VAL A 775 43.03 20.16 -22.94
C VAL A 775 44.02 20.96 -23.79
N CYS A 776 44.34 20.50 -24.99
CA CYS A 776 45.18 21.24 -25.93
C CYS A 776 44.54 22.57 -26.33
N ALA A 777 43.24 22.57 -26.67
CA ALA A 777 42.52 23.78 -27.03
C ALA A 777 42.45 24.77 -25.87
N LEU A 778 42.15 24.31 -24.64
CA LEU A 778 42.15 25.13 -23.43
C LEU A 778 43.55 25.67 -23.13
N GLY A 779 44.58 24.83 -23.26
CA GLY A 779 45.98 25.25 -23.12
C GLY A 779 46.37 26.30 -24.15
N SER A 780 45.96 26.14 -25.41
CA SER A 780 46.15 27.15 -26.46
C SER A 780 45.37 28.42 -26.20
N LEU A 781 44.15 28.34 -25.66
CA LEU A 781 43.32 29.49 -25.27
C LEU A 781 43.96 30.25 -24.11
N ILE A 782 44.45 29.53 -23.09
CA ILE A 782 45.19 30.11 -21.97
C ILE A 782 46.47 30.77 -22.48
N TYR A 783 47.27 30.07 -23.30
CA TYR A 783 48.50 30.62 -23.89
C TYR A 783 48.24 31.87 -24.76
N TRP A 784 47.20 31.83 -25.61
CA TRP A 784 46.81 32.95 -26.46
C TRP A 784 46.24 34.12 -25.66
N SER A 785 45.53 33.85 -24.57
CA SER A 785 45.04 34.86 -23.64
C SER A 785 46.14 35.47 -22.77
N TRP A 786 47.18 34.70 -22.45
CA TRP A 786 48.32 35.17 -21.65
C TRP A 786 49.26 36.06 -22.47
N THR A 787 49.19 35.97 -23.81
CA THR A 787 50.01 36.74 -24.75
C THR A 787 49.33 38.01 -25.29
N LYS A 788 48.07 38.32 -24.91
CA LYS A 788 47.39 39.57 -25.30
C LYS A 788 46.71 40.27 -24.11
N GLU A 789 46.89 41.59 -23.97
CA GLU A 789 46.21 42.46 -22.98
C GLU A 789 44.71 42.71 -23.28
N LEU A 790 43.99 41.68 -23.67
CA LEU A 790 42.53 41.71 -23.68
C LEU A 790 42.12 40.51 -22.84
N PHE A 791 41.40 40.66 -21.71
CA PHE A 791 40.89 39.42 -21.09
C PHE A 791 40.42 39.27 -19.62
N VAL A 792 40.31 40.25 -18.71
CA VAL A 792 39.82 39.89 -17.34
C VAL A 792 38.29 39.66 -17.27
N LEU A 793 37.49 40.27 -18.16
CA LEU A 793 36.01 40.26 -18.07
C LEU A 793 35.23 39.23 -18.93
N SER A 794 35.78 38.59 -19.97
CA SER A 794 35.02 37.68 -20.88
C SER A 794 35.36 36.22 -20.66
N VAL A 795 36.59 35.88 -20.29
CA VAL A 795 36.94 34.51 -19.88
C VAL A 795 36.20 34.17 -18.59
N GLY A 796 36.12 35.11 -17.64
CA GLY A 796 35.27 34.97 -16.45
C GLY A 796 33.79 34.72 -16.81
N LYS A 797 33.24 35.43 -17.80
CA LYS A 797 31.87 35.20 -18.29
C LYS A 797 31.72 33.89 -19.05
N LEU A 798 32.70 33.46 -19.83
CA LEU A 798 32.69 32.20 -20.57
C LEU A 798 32.84 31.00 -19.64
N VAL A 799 33.68 31.10 -18.60
CA VAL A 799 33.83 30.11 -17.53
C VAL A 799 32.61 30.10 -16.62
N LEU A 800 32.00 31.25 -16.33
CA LEU A 800 30.69 31.32 -15.67
C LEU A 800 29.58 30.76 -16.56
N LEU A 801 29.63 30.96 -17.88
CA LEU A 801 28.64 30.42 -18.81
C LEU A 801 28.81 28.90 -18.96
N LEU A 802 30.03 28.40 -19.19
CA LEU A 802 30.36 26.97 -19.23
C LEU A 802 30.10 26.31 -17.89
N GLY A 803 30.47 26.97 -16.79
CA GLY A 803 30.18 26.54 -15.42
C GLY A 803 28.68 26.51 -15.15
N ALA A 804 27.92 27.54 -15.55
CA ALA A 804 26.46 27.55 -15.46
C ALA A 804 25.80 26.53 -16.39
N THR A 805 26.37 26.27 -17.57
CA THR A 805 25.90 25.28 -18.53
C THR A 805 26.14 23.87 -17.98
N LEU A 806 27.33 23.60 -17.45
CA LEU A 806 27.66 22.37 -16.73
C LEU A 806 26.76 22.21 -15.49
N LEU A 807 26.63 23.23 -14.64
CA LEU A 807 25.74 23.20 -13.47
C LEU A 807 24.27 22.98 -13.86
N SER A 808 23.82 23.51 -15.01
CA SER A 808 22.48 23.27 -15.56
C SER A 808 22.32 21.84 -16.11
N LEU A 809 23.36 21.30 -16.73
CA LEU A 809 23.44 19.90 -17.18
C LEU A 809 23.48 18.92 -16.00
N PHE A 810 24.01 19.33 -14.84
CA PHE A 810 24.07 18.57 -13.60
C PHE A 810 22.87 18.80 -12.65
N GLY A 811 21.83 19.55 -13.06
CA GLY A 811 20.61 19.73 -12.28
C GLY A 811 20.75 20.56 -11.00
N LEU A 812 21.89 21.23 -10.78
CA LEU A 812 22.13 22.11 -9.64
C LEU A 812 21.58 23.51 -9.96
N GLY A 813 20.25 23.64 -9.90
CA GLY A 813 19.48 24.86 -10.17
C GLY A 813 19.63 25.99 -9.15
N TRP A 814 20.86 26.32 -8.74
CA TRP A 814 21.11 27.46 -7.84
C TRP A 814 21.24 28.79 -8.57
N VAL A 815 21.59 28.79 -9.86
CA VAL A 815 21.72 30.03 -10.65
C VAL A 815 20.36 30.72 -10.88
N SER A 816 19.24 30.01 -10.72
CA SER A 816 17.89 30.60 -10.88
C SER A 816 17.22 31.03 -9.57
N LYS A 817 17.84 30.84 -8.39
CA LYS A 817 17.18 31.05 -7.08
C LYS A 817 17.68 32.22 -6.25
N VAL A 818 18.51 33.11 -6.81
CA VAL A 818 18.94 34.36 -6.13
C VAL A 818 18.08 35.58 -6.49
N ALA A 819 17.08 35.49 -7.37
CA ALA A 819 16.27 36.65 -7.76
C ALA A 819 14.79 36.49 -7.38
N ASN A 820 14.41 37.10 -6.25
CA ASN A 820 13.02 37.45 -5.97
C ASN A 820 12.53 38.48 -7.01
N TYR A 821 11.36 38.21 -7.59
CA TYR A 821 10.42 39.14 -8.24
C TYR A 821 11.00 40.33 -9.02
N ARG A 822 11.57 40.02 -10.19
CA ARG A 822 11.41 40.68 -11.51
C ARG A 822 12.48 40.07 -12.40
N LYS A 823 12.14 39.01 -13.14
CA LYS A 823 13.07 38.42 -14.10
C LYS A 823 13.41 39.49 -15.14
N THR A 824 14.65 39.98 -15.14
CA THR A 824 15.16 40.85 -16.20
C THR A 824 15.04 40.12 -17.53
N LEU A 825 14.73 40.83 -18.62
CA LEU A 825 14.58 40.27 -19.96
C LEU A 825 15.79 39.37 -20.34
N ASP A 826 16.99 39.75 -19.89
CA ASP A 826 18.24 39.00 -20.04
C ASP A 826 18.22 37.61 -19.39
N GLN A 827 17.63 37.45 -18.19
CA GLN A 827 17.54 36.16 -17.51
C GLN A 827 16.57 35.21 -18.24
N ILE A 828 15.52 35.77 -18.85
CA ILE A 828 14.56 35.01 -19.66
C ILE A 828 15.24 34.56 -20.96
N LEU A 829 15.96 35.46 -21.64
CA LEU A 829 16.70 35.13 -22.87
C LEU A 829 17.79 34.07 -22.63
N ILE A 830 18.57 34.19 -21.56
CA ILE A 830 19.56 33.18 -21.16
C ILE A 830 18.87 31.86 -20.83
N GLY A 831 17.75 31.89 -20.10
CA GLY A 831 16.95 30.70 -19.78
C GLY A 831 16.41 30.00 -21.03
N ILE A 832 15.92 30.75 -22.02
CA ILE A 832 15.45 30.23 -23.32
C ILE A 832 16.63 29.60 -24.09
N GLY A 833 17.78 30.27 -24.14
CA GLY A 833 18.98 29.76 -24.82
C GLY A 833 19.51 28.46 -24.20
N LEU A 834 19.61 28.41 -22.86
CA LEU A 834 20.01 27.20 -22.13
C LEU A 834 18.99 26.07 -22.29
N ALA A 835 17.69 26.37 -22.28
CA ALA A 835 16.65 25.38 -22.52
C ALA A 835 16.72 24.81 -23.95
N GLY A 836 16.99 25.65 -24.96
CA GLY A 836 17.18 25.22 -26.34
C GLY A 836 18.41 24.33 -26.52
N LEU A 837 19.56 24.72 -25.98
CA LEU A 837 20.78 23.91 -26.01
C LEU A 837 20.60 22.58 -25.26
N GLY A 838 19.98 22.62 -24.07
CA GLY A 838 19.66 21.43 -23.28
C GLY A 838 18.74 20.47 -24.04
N ALA A 839 17.69 20.98 -24.69
CA ALA A 839 16.79 20.19 -25.51
C ALA A 839 17.53 19.54 -26.71
N PHE A 840 18.43 20.27 -27.36
CA PHE A 840 19.26 19.72 -28.44
C PHE A 840 20.16 18.58 -27.96
N LEU A 841 20.90 18.79 -26.86
CA LEU A 841 21.78 17.76 -26.28
C LEU A 841 21.00 16.54 -25.79
N ALA A 842 19.82 16.75 -25.18
CA ALA A 842 18.91 15.68 -24.79
C ALA A 842 18.45 14.86 -26.00
N LYS A 843 18.03 15.52 -27.10
CA LYS A 843 17.69 14.82 -28.35
C LYS A 843 18.88 14.06 -28.93
N LEU A 844 20.08 14.66 -28.96
CA LEU A 844 21.29 13.98 -29.42
C LEU A 844 21.58 12.72 -28.62
N HIS A 845 21.45 12.80 -27.28
CA HIS A 845 21.61 11.65 -26.40
C HIS A 845 20.60 10.53 -26.70
N LEU A 846 19.31 10.88 -26.78
CA LEU A 846 18.23 9.93 -27.06
C LEU A 846 18.40 9.20 -28.40
N HIS A 847 18.84 9.89 -29.44
CA HIS A 847 18.92 9.31 -30.79
C HIS A 847 20.22 8.52 -31.04
N ILE A 848 21.30 8.83 -30.33
CA ILE A 848 22.62 8.21 -30.57
C ILE A 848 23.05 7.35 -29.37
N PHE A 849 23.35 7.98 -28.24
CA PHE A 849 24.04 7.31 -27.14
C PHE A 849 23.12 6.34 -26.40
N ASP A 850 21.85 6.69 -26.23
CA ASP A 850 20.84 5.84 -25.60
C ASP A 850 20.55 4.61 -26.48
N GLN A 851 20.39 4.79 -27.79
CA GLN A 851 20.21 3.66 -28.73
C GLN A 851 21.41 2.72 -28.77
N LEU A 852 22.64 3.26 -28.72
CA LEU A 852 23.85 2.45 -28.64
C LEU A 852 23.92 1.68 -27.33
N PHE A 853 23.53 2.30 -26.21
CA PHE A 853 23.44 1.65 -24.90
C PHE A 853 22.46 0.48 -24.92
N LEU A 854 21.23 0.71 -25.40
CA LEU A 854 20.20 -0.34 -25.50
C LEU A 854 20.64 -1.49 -26.41
N LYS A 855 21.23 -1.18 -27.57
CA LYS A 855 21.76 -2.20 -28.49
C LYS A 855 22.88 -3.04 -27.88
N GLN A 856 23.75 -2.42 -27.10
CA GLN A 856 24.86 -3.10 -26.43
C GLN A 856 24.37 -4.02 -25.30
N GLY A 857 23.27 -3.66 -24.64
CA GLY A 857 22.69 -4.41 -23.52
C GLY A 857 21.61 -5.43 -23.90
N LYS A 858 21.47 -5.78 -25.19
CA LYS A 858 20.59 -6.90 -25.61
C LYS A 858 21.08 -8.23 -25.03
N VAL A 859 20.15 -9.14 -24.72
CA VAL A 859 20.47 -10.42 -24.06
C VAL A 859 20.99 -11.47 -25.04
N GLU A 860 20.45 -11.54 -26.26
CA GLU A 860 20.84 -12.58 -27.23
C GLU A 860 22.34 -12.58 -27.57
N PRO A 861 23.01 -11.43 -27.77
CA PRO A 861 24.47 -11.39 -27.96
C PRO A 861 25.27 -11.84 -26.73
N LEU A 862 24.77 -11.57 -25.52
CA LEU A 862 25.45 -11.93 -24.27
C LEU A 862 25.44 -13.46 -24.09
N ILE A 863 24.32 -14.12 -24.39
CA ILE A 863 24.20 -15.57 -24.32
C ILE A 863 25.07 -16.24 -25.38
N ARG A 864 24.96 -15.83 -26.66
CA ARG A 864 25.74 -16.42 -27.78
C ARG A 864 27.26 -16.28 -27.59
N GLY A 865 27.72 -15.17 -27.01
CA GLY A 865 29.14 -14.96 -26.72
C GLY A 865 29.71 -15.90 -25.65
N THR A 866 28.84 -16.51 -24.85
CA THR A 866 29.19 -17.50 -23.82
C THR A 866 29.20 -18.92 -24.40
N GLU A 867 28.28 -19.23 -25.31
CA GLU A 867 28.24 -20.51 -26.03
C GLU A 867 29.42 -20.66 -27.01
N ALA A 868 29.85 -19.59 -27.69
CA ALA A 868 31.00 -19.62 -28.59
C ALA A 868 32.37 -19.74 -27.89
N LYS A 869 32.41 -19.65 -26.55
CA LYS A 869 33.61 -19.83 -25.72
C LYS A 869 33.65 -21.18 -24.99
N ARG A 870 32.55 -21.95 -25.03
CA ARG A 870 32.50 -23.35 -24.64
C ARG A 870 32.79 -24.21 -25.87
#